data_AF-A0A653C9Y7-F1
#
_entry.id   AF-A0A653C9Y7-F1
#
_cell.length_a   1.000
_cell.length_b   1.000
_cell.length_c   1.000
_cell.angle_alpha   90.00
_cell.angle_beta   90.00
_cell.angle_gamma   90.00
#
_symmetry.space_group_name_H-M   'P 1'
#
loop_
_entity.id
_entity.type
_entity.pdbx_description
1 polymer ?
#
loop_
_entity_poly.entity_id
_entity_poly.type
_entity_poly.pdbx_seq_one_letter_code
_entity_poly.pdbx_strand_id
1 'polypeptide(L)'
;MSAKAIREATGKDLINRHLGGNTAAANCRFASVNPDTKFADLIASNPWLKTDKLVVKPDQLIKRRGKLGLIAVNKNLDEVQKWIGERMNKDQKIGAATGKLRNFIIEPFVPHKDNEENYVCIYSHRHGDTILFYHQGGVDIGDVDSKALKLEVPVGSETDEATIKKTLLGEVPAAKKDMIAKFVHNLYKLYVDLYFTYLEINPLVVTDKEIYILDLAAKLDATADFICRPQWGEIDYPPPFGRDALPEEAYIADLDSKSGASLKLTILNKKGRIWTMVAGGGASVIYSDTICDLGGAKELANYGEYSGAPSEQQTYEYAKTILGLMTQEKHPEGKVLIIGGGIANFTNVAATFRGIITALIEFRERLIEHNIKLFVRRAGPNYQEGLRRMREVGRTLGIPLYVFGPETHMTSIVGMALGTRPIPKELSVDTATANFALPSGEKDSNKQCQSAQQGTAKAVRSPVVDSRNGRGDAKATQMFTNKTKSIVWGMQNRAVQSMLDFDFVCRRTEPSVVAIIYPFTGDHKQKFYWGHKEILIPVYKQMKDAMTKHPDADVLVNFASLRSAYSSTMETMEFPQIRTIAIIAEGIPENYTRKLIKMANEKNVSIIGPATVGGLKPGCFKIGNTGGMMDNILHSKLYRPGSVAYVSRSGGMSNELNNIVSKATDGVYEGVAIGGDRYPGTTFMDHIMRYQADDNIKMIVLLGEVGGVEEYEVCKALQEKKITKPLVAWCIGTCAGMFTSEVQFGHAGSCANSNKETATAKNEALKAAGAYVPDSFDYLGDVIQNVYEQLVKQGIIVPAPEVPPPTVPMDYSWARELGLIRKPASFMTSICDERGQELIYAGMPISDVLQKNVGIGGVISLLWFQRCLPPYCCKFFEMCLMVTADHGPAVSGAHNTIVCARAGKDLVSSLVSGLLTIGDRFGGALDGAAKMFSEAYDKGMHPAEFVNHMRNKGQLIMGIGHRVKSINNPDQRVKIVKEFVMSNFPATPLLQYALEVEKITTSKKPNLILNVDGVIACAFVDMLRNCGSFTSEEAQEYVNIGAINSLFVLGRSIGFIGHYMDQRRLKQGLYRHPWDDISYVLPEQYNGGN
;
A
#
# COMPACT_ATOMS: atom_id res chain seq x y z
N MET A 1 3.56 12.90 -1.21
CA MET A 1 3.56 13.48 -2.57
C MET A 1 2.99 14.89 -2.45
N SER A 2 3.46 15.87 -3.23
CA SER A 2 3.20 17.31 -3.01
C SER A 2 3.35 18.13 -4.29
N ALA A 3 3.08 19.44 -4.21
CA ALA A 3 3.55 20.42 -5.18
C ALA A 3 5.08 20.33 -5.37
N LYS A 4 5.53 20.02 -6.59
CA LYS A 4 6.95 19.90 -6.94
C LYS A 4 7.34 20.88 -8.02
N ALA A 5 8.49 21.53 -7.82
CA ALA A 5 9.07 22.43 -8.83
C ALA A 5 9.53 21.63 -10.05
N ILE A 6 9.36 22.24 -11.22
CA ILE A 6 9.85 21.71 -12.50
C ILE A 6 10.91 22.62 -13.08
N ARG A 7 11.73 22.08 -13.98
CA ARG A 7 12.69 22.87 -14.76
C ARG A 7 11.97 23.89 -15.63
N GLU A 8 12.65 24.98 -15.92
CA GLU A 8 12.13 26.02 -16.81
C GLU A 8 11.85 25.46 -18.21
N ALA A 9 12.76 24.62 -18.74
CA ALA A 9 12.57 23.95 -20.02
C ALA A 9 11.29 23.10 -20.05
N THR A 10 11.02 22.34 -18.98
CA THR A 10 9.82 21.51 -18.85
C THR A 10 8.55 22.35 -18.82
N GLY A 11 8.55 23.46 -18.07
CA GLY A 11 7.39 24.34 -18.03
C GLY A 11 7.13 25.03 -19.38
N LYS A 12 8.18 25.46 -20.08
CA LYS A 12 8.07 26.06 -21.43
C LYS A 12 7.60 25.05 -22.46
N ASP A 13 8.05 23.80 -22.40
CA ASP A 13 7.52 22.71 -23.22
C ASP A 13 6.01 22.50 -23.01
N LEU A 14 5.56 22.44 -21.75
CA LEU A 14 4.14 22.30 -21.43
C LEU A 14 3.32 23.48 -21.98
N ILE A 15 3.82 24.71 -21.86
CA ILE A 15 3.18 25.89 -22.46
C ILE A 15 3.13 25.77 -23.98
N ASN A 16 4.23 25.41 -24.65
CA ASN A 16 4.25 25.27 -26.11
C ASN A 16 3.24 24.22 -26.62
N ARG A 17 3.09 23.10 -25.90
CA ARG A 17 2.21 22.01 -26.30
C ARG A 17 0.72 22.29 -26.04
N HIS A 18 0.42 23.05 -24.99
CA HIS A 18 -0.95 23.14 -24.46
C HIS A 18 -1.54 24.55 -24.39
N LEU A 19 -0.74 25.61 -24.58
CA LEU A 19 -1.26 26.97 -24.62
C LEU A 19 -2.11 27.12 -25.89
N GLY A 20 -3.40 27.44 -25.71
CA GLY A 20 -4.36 27.56 -26.81
C GLY A 20 -3.87 28.48 -27.94
N GLY A 21 -4.34 28.21 -29.17
CA GLY A 21 -4.00 29.01 -30.33
C GLY A 21 -4.52 30.46 -30.23
N ASN A 22 -3.91 31.37 -30.99
CA ASN A 22 -4.34 32.77 -31.14
C ASN A 22 -4.14 33.63 -29.86
N THR A 23 -3.14 33.33 -29.03
CA THR A 23 -2.78 34.06 -27.79
C THR A 23 -1.68 35.11 -28.00
N ALA A 24 -1.21 35.30 -29.23
CA ALA A 24 -0.02 36.10 -29.57
C ALA A 24 1.28 35.67 -28.87
N ALA A 25 1.28 34.57 -28.10
CA ALA A 25 2.47 34.01 -27.50
C ALA A 25 3.36 33.39 -28.58
N ALA A 26 4.60 33.86 -28.66
CA ALA A 26 5.61 33.25 -29.49
C ALA A 26 5.98 31.87 -28.93
N ASN A 27 6.27 30.92 -29.82
CA ASN A 27 6.72 29.59 -29.41
C ASN A 27 8.05 29.68 -28.66
N CYS A 28 8.13 29.09 -27.45
CA CYS A 28 9.35 29.11 -26.65
C CYS A 28 10.38 28.19 -27.29
N ARG A 29 11.33 28.76 -28.04
CA ARG A 29 12.46 28.00 -28.61
C ARG A 29 13.56 27.89 -27.56
N PHE A 30 13.93 26.67 -27.18
CA PHE A 30 15.00 26.44 -26.23
C PHE A 30 15.78 25.16 -26.52
N ALA A 31 17.01 25.09 -26.03
CA ALA A 31 17.88 23.92 -26.10
C ALA A 31 18.48 23.66 -24.71
N SER A 32 18.29 22.45 -24.17
CA SER A 32 18.85 22.06 -22.88
C SER A 32 20.25 21.50 -23.03
N VAL A 33 21.18 21.89 -22.14
CA VAL A 33 22.57 21.43 -22.14
C VAL A 33 22.96 20.90 -20.78
N ASN A 34 23.47 19.67 -20.77
CA ASN A 34 24.01 18.97 -19.60
C ASN A 34 25.44 18.44 -19.89
N PRO A 35 26.14 17.80 -18.94
CA PRO A 35 27.53 17.35 -19.15
C PRO A 35 27.68 16.32 -20.29
N ASP A 36 26.63 15.58 -20.58
CA ASP A 36 26.62 14.52 -21.61
C ASP A 36 26.16 15.04 -22.99
N THR A 37 25.81 16.32 -23.09
CA THR A 37 25.29 16.93 -24.31
C THR A 37 26.38 17.09 -25.36
N LYS A 38 26.19 16.45 -26.51
CA LYS A 38 27.01 16.67 -27.70
C LYS A 38 26.47 17.86 -28.48
N PHE A 39 27.22 18.96 -28.51
CA PHE A 39 26.80 20.19 -29.21
C PHE A 39 26.54 19.97 -30.70
N ALA A 40 27.24 19.05 -31.36
CA ALA A 40 27.00 18.73 -32.77
C ALA A 40 25.55 18.25 -33.01
N ASP A 41 25.07 17.33 -32.15
CA ASP A 41 23.72 16.79 -32.21
C ASP A 41 22.70 17.87 -31.83
N LEU A 42 22.99 18.66 -30.79
CA LEU A 42 22.15 19.77 -30.34
C LEU A 42 21.89 20.79 -31.45
N ILE A 43 22.93 21.14 -32.20
CA ILE A 43 22.90 22.05 -33.34
C ILE A 43 22.11 21.45 -34.51
N ALA A 44 22.28 20.15 -34.77
CA ALA A 44 21.55 19.47 -35.84
C ALA A 44 20.03 19.49 -35.58
N SER A 45 19.62 19.30 -34.32
CA SER A 45 18.22 19.39 -33.90
C SER A 45 17.71 20.83 -33.78
N ASN A 46 18.60 21.81 -33.60
CA ASN A 46 18.24 23.22 -33.38
C ASN A 46 19.08 24.17 -34.27
N PRO A 47 18.79 24.25 -35.59
CA PRO A 47 19.59 25.06 -36.52
C PRO A 47 19.67 26.56 -36.18
N TRP A 48 18.63 27.07 -35.51
CA TRP A 48 18.53 28.47 -35.06
C TRP A 48 19.63 28.89 -34.08
N LEU A 49 20.29 27.92 -33.41
CA LEU A 49 21.45 28.19 -32.55
C LEU A 49 22.61 28.86 -33.31
N LYS A 50 22.71 28.67 -34.62
CA LYS A 50 23.78 29.27 -35.46
C LYS A 50 23.42 30.64 -36.02
N THR A 51 22.13 30.92 -36.20
CA THR A 51 21.65 32.12 -36.89
C THR A 51 21.32 33.24 -35.93
N ASP A 52 20.72 32.89 -34.80
CA ASP A 52 20.14 33.87 -33.89
C ASP A 52 21.18 34.27 -32.82
N LYS A 53 21.04 35.49 -32.27
CA LYS A 53 21.69 35.82 -31.01
C LYS A 53 21.01 35.04 -29.88
N LEU A 54 21.76 34.70 -28.85
CA LEU A 54 21.36 33.75 -27.82
C LEU A 54 21.42 34.35 -26.42
N VAL A 55 20.64 33.75 -25.53
CA VAL A 55 20.69 33.89 -24.08
C VAL A 55 20.98 32.51 -23.49
N VAL A 56 21.86 32.44 -22.50
CA VAL A 56 22.11 31.20 -21.75
C VAL A 56 22.03 31.46 -20.25
N LYS A 57 21.37 30.54 -19.54
CA LYS A 57 21.20 30.58 -18.09
C LYS A 57 21.12 29.16 -17.51
N PRO A 58 21.49 28.94 -16.24
CA PRO A 58 21.36 27.64 -15.61
C PRO A 58 19.88 27.32 -15.33
N ASP A 59 19.50 26.06 -15.53
CA ASP A 59 18.15 25.52 -15.31
C ASP A 59 18.16 24.46 -14.19
N GLN A 60 18.36 24.96 -12.96
CA GLN A 60 18.47 24.17 -11.72
C GLN A 60 17.73 24.82 -10.56
N LEU A 61 16.54 25.39 -10.83
CA LEU A 61 15.71 26.06 -9.83
C LEU A 61 16.40 27.24 -9.11
N ILE A 62 17.39 27.86 -9.75
CA ILE A 62 18.09 29.03 -9.22
C ILE A 62 17.24 30.26 -9.51
N LYS A 63 16.80 30.96 -8.45
CA LYS A 63 16.11 32.25 -8.58
C LYS A 63 17.13 33.40 -8.68
N ARG A 64 16.68 34.55 -9.19
CA ARG A 64 17.48 35.80 -9.30
C ARG A 64 18.80 35.64 -10.08
N ARG A 65 18.81 34.76 -11.08
CA ARG A 65 19.99 34.44 -11.94
C ARG A 65 20.68 35.68 -12.49
N GLY A 66 19.91 36.70 -12.91
CA GLY A 66 20.46 37.96 -13.43
C GLY A 66 21.32 38.71 -12.41
N LYS A 67 20.84 38.85 -11.17
CA LYS A 67 21.59 39.52 -10.07
C LYS A 67 22.83 38.74 -9.65
N LEU A 68 22.85 37.42 -9.88
CA LEU A 68 23.98 36.55 -9.58
C LEU A 68 25.02 36.51 -10.70
N GLY A 69 24.81 37.22 -11.82
CA GLY A 69 25.69 37.15 -12.99
C GLY A 69 25.66 35.78 -13.69
N LEU A 70 24.58 35.02 -13.50
CA LEU A 70 24.38 33.67 -14.07
C LEU A 70 23.53 33.69 -15.34
N ILE A 71 23.45 34.82 -16.03
CA ILE A 71 22.80 34.93 -17.34
C ILE A 71 23.78 35.60 -18.30
N ALA A 72 24.03 34.99 -19.45
CA ALA A 72 24.71 35.65 -20.56
C ALA A 72 23.68 36.01 -21.62
N VAL A 73 23.64 37.30 -21.99
CA VAL A 73 22.64 37.86 -22.90
C VAL A 73 23.32 38.34 -24.19
N ASN A 74 22.62 38.22 -25.32
CA ASN A 74 23.05 38.69 -26.64
C ASN A 74 24.42 38.11 -27.08
N LYS A 75 24.55 36.79 -27.02
CA LYS A 75 25.78 36.04 -27.35
C LYS A 75 25.61 35.24 -28.65
N ASN A 76 26.71 34.99 -29.37
CA ASN A 76 26.72 33.97 -30.43
C ASN A 76 26.96 32.57 -29.84
N LEU A 77 26.85 31.53 -30.67
CA LEU A 77 26.98 30.14 -30.22
C LEU A 77 28.34 29.82 -29.58
N ASP A 78 29.44 30.32 -30.17
CA ASP A 78 30.80 30.06 -29.68
C ASP A 78 31.01 30.71 -28.30
N GLU A 79 30.49 31.93 -28.11
CA GLU A 79 30.50 32.61 -26.82
C GLU A 79 29.66 31.87 -25.78
N VAL A 80 28.50 31.31 -26.16
CA VAL A 80 27.65 30.50 -25.27
C VAL A 80 28.36 29.20 -24.87
N GLN A 81 28.95 28.48 -25.83
CA GLN A 81 29.72 27.26 -25.56
C GLN A 81 30.87 27.53 -24.59
N LYS A 82 31.62 28.61 -24.80
CA LYS A 82 32.68 29.04 -23.89
C LYS A 82 32.13 29.38 -22.51
N TRP A 83 31.04 30.16 -22.44
CA TRP A 83 30.43 30.57 -21.18
C TRP A 83 29.93 29.38 -20.35
N ILE A 84 29.34 28.38 -21.01
CA ILE A 84 28.93 27.11 -20.40
C ILE A 84 30.16 26.32 -19.94
N GLY A 85 31.17 26.13 -20.80
CA GLY A 85 32.38 25.37 -20.45
C GLY A 85 33.15 25.95 -19.26
N GLU A 86 33.12 27.28 -19.10
CA GLU A 86 33.70 27.98 -17.95
C GLU A 86 32.95 27.73 -16.63
N ARG A 87 31.71 27.24 -16.66
CA ARG A 87 30.82 27.10 -15.48
C ARG A 87 30.34 25.69 -15.20
N MET A 88 30.25 24.85 -16.24
CA MET A 88 29.82 23.47 -16.17
C MET A 88 30.66 22.69 -15.16
N ASN A 89 30.00 21.94 -14.28
CA ASN A 89 30.59 21.14 -13.22
C ASN A 89 31.47 21.90 -12.21
N LYS A 90 31.44 23.24 -12.21
CA LYS A 90 32.10 24.06 -11.18
C LYS A 90 31.15 24.38 -10.03
N ASP A 91 31.71 24.42 -8.84
CA ASP A 91 30.95 24.78 -7.64
C ASP A 91 30.53 26.25 -7.71
N GLN A 92 29.27 26.50 -7.38
CA GLN A 92 28.69 27.83 -7.23
C GLN A 92 28.04 27.95 -5.87
N LYS A 93 28.34 29.06 -5.20
CA LYS A 93 27.75 29.41 -3.91
C LYS A 93 26.60 30.39 -4.14
N ILE A 94 25.38 29.98 -3.77
CA ILE A 94 24.16 30.77 -3.92
C ILE A 94 23.45 30.77 -2.56
N GLY A 95 23.52 31.91 -1.86
CA GLY A 95 23.05 31.98 -0.47
C GLY A 95 23.85 31.03 0.43
N ALA A 96 23.14 30.17 1.17
CA ALA A 96 23.73 29.13 2.02
C ALA A 96 24.08 27.84 1.23
N ALA A 97 23.53 27.65 0.04
CA ALA A 97 23.72 26.45 -0.77
C ALA A 97 25.01 26.55 -1.61
N THR A 98 25.75 25.45 -1.70
CA THR A 98 26.87 25.29 -2.64
C THR A 98 26.59 24.07 -3.50
N GLY A 99 26.61 24.23 -4.82
CA GLY A 99 26.31 23.13 -5.75
C GLY A 99 26.92 23.36 -7.12
N LYS A 100 26.97 22.30 -7.93
CA LYS A 100 27.53 22.36 -9.29
C LYS A 100 26.47 22.74 -10.32
N LEU A 101 26.86 23.59 -11.27
CA LEU A 101 26.05 23.86 -12.45
C LEU A 101 26.23 22.74 -13.46
N ARG A 102 25.19 21.93 -13.64
CA ARG A 102 25.14 20.79 -14.56
C ARG A 102 24.07 20.93 -15.64
N ASN A 103 23.10 21.82 -15.48
CA ASN A 103 22.04 21.98 -16.49
C ASN A 103 21.87 23.46 -16.86
N PHE A 104 21.82 23.72 -18.15
CA PHE A 104 21.65 25.05 -18.74
C PHE A 104 20.54 25.01 -19.79
N ILE A 105 19.87 26.14 -19.97
CA ILE A 105 18.90 26.40 -21.03
C ILE A 105 19.45 27.51 -21.92
N ILE A 106 19.49 27.26 -23.23
CA ILE A 106 19.86 28.22 -24.27
C ILE A 106 18.58 28.62 -25.02
N GLU A 107 18.39 29.93 -25.22
CA GLU A 107 17.20 30.50 -25.86
C GLU A 107 17.60 31.61 -26.83
N PRO A 108 16.78 31.94 -27.85
CA PRO A 108 17.01 33.13 -28.67
C PRO A 108 16.95 34.41 -27.82
N PHE A 109 17.87 35.33 -28.08
CA PHE A 109 17.82 36.68 -27.54
C PHE A 109 16.68 37.44 -28.22
N VAL A 110 15.79 38.01 -27.40
CA VAL A 110 14.69 38.87 -27.86
C VAL A 110 15.09 40.31 -27.57
N PRO A 111 15.39 41.15 -28.59
CA PRO A 111 15.59 42.57 -28.38
C PRO A 111 14.27 43.23 -27.95
N HIS A 112 14.27 43.91 -26.80
CA HIS A 112 13.09 44.59 -26.26
C HIS A 112 13.52 45.80 -25.42
N LYS A 113 12.56 46.67 -25.11
CA LYS A 113 12.74 47.82 -24.21
C LYS A 113 12.26 47.47 -22.80
N ASP A 114 12.80 48.14 -21.78
CA ASP A 114 12.42 47.93 -20.38
C ASP A 114 10.91 48.10 -20.14
N ASN A 115 10.25 49.02 -20.85
CA ASN A 115 8.81 49.25 -20.75
C ASN A 115 7.94 48.19 -21.48
N GLU A 116 8.55 47.19 -22.11
CA GLU A 116 7.88 46.02 -22.68
C GLU A 116 7.91 44.82 -21.71
N GLU A 117 8.70 44.87 -20.65
CA GLU A 117 8.74 43.84 -19.61
C GLU A 117 7.52 43.97 -18.67
N ASN A 118 6.77 42.89 -18.53
CA ASN A 118 5.64 42.76 -17.62
C ASN A 118 5.86 41.56 -16.69
N TYR A 119 5.00 41.42 -15.70
CA TYR A 119 5.00 40.32 -14.75
C TYR A 119 3.64 39.64 -14.73
N VAL A 120 3.63 38.31 -14.72
CA VAL A 120 2.43 37.53 -14.41
C VAL A 120 2.76 36.37 -13.49
N CYS A 121 1.93 36.14 -12.48
CA CYS A 121 2.03 34.99 -11.59
C CYS A 121 0.65 34.44 -11.25
N ILE A 122 0.52 33.12 -11.20
CA ILE A 122 -0.67 32.41 -10.79
C ILE A 122 -0.27 31.44 -9.69
N TYR A 123 -0.97 31.48 -8.56
CA TYR A 123 -0.74 30.53 -7.48
C TYR A 123 -2.03 30.10 -6.79
N SER A 124 -2.04 28.84 -6.33
CA SER A 124 -3.18 28.26 -5.65
C SER A 124 -3.13 28.48 -4.15
N HIS A 125 -4.28 28.80 -3.56
CA HIS A 125 -4.53 28.80 -2.13
C HIS A 125 -5.84 28.07 -1.80
N ARG A 126 -6.21 27.99 -0.51
CA ARG A 126 -7.36 27.20 -0.03
C ARG A 126 -8.70 27.56 -0.70
N HIS A 127 -8.91 28.84 -0.99
CA HIS A 127 -10.21 29.38 -1.42
C HIS A 127 -10.30 29.66 -2.92
N GLY A 128 -9.19 29.56 -3.65
CA GLY A 128 -9.14 29.91 -5.07
C GLY A 128 -7.71 29.94 -5.60
N ASP A 129 -7.59 30.51 -6.78
CA ASP A 129 -6.33 30.80 -7.44
C ASP A 129 -6.21 32.33 -7.57
N THR A 130 -5.05 32.87 -7.23
CA THR A 130 -4.77 34.31 -7.37
C THR A 130 -3.96 34.54 -8.63
N ILE A 131 -4.42 35.45 -9.50
CA ILE A 131 -3.67 35.93 -10.66
C ILE A 131 -3.10 37.31 -10.32
N LEU A 132 -1.78 37.44 -10.37
CA LEU A 132 -1.03 38.67 -10.19
C LEU A 132 -0.57 39.20 -11.54
N PHE A 133 -0.69 40.51 -11.75
CA PHE A 133 -0.12 41.19 -12.92
C PHE A 133 0.52 42.52 -12.51
N TYR A 134 1.69 42.82 -13.10
CA TYR A 134 2.33 44.12 -12.95
C TYR A 134 2.95 44.58 -14.27
N HIS A 135 2.71 45.85 -14.62
CA HIS A 135 3.10 46.41 -15.92
C HIS A 135 4.60 46.76 -16.03
N GLN A 136 5.35 46.69 -14.92
CA GLN A 136 6.80 46.88 -14.86
C GLN A 136 7.46 45.59 -14.34
N GLY A 137 7.76 44.68 -15.26
CA GLY A 137 8.43 43.41 -14.98
C GLY A 137 9.94 43.56 -14.76
N GLY A 138 10.65 42.46 -14.94
CA GLY A 138 12.11 42.46 -15.01
C GLY A 138 12.81 42.09 -13.72
N VAL A 139 14.14 42.21 -13.75
CA VAL A 139 15.04 41.81 -12.65
C VAL A 139 14.87 42.70 -11.41
N ASP A 140 14.41 43.94 -11.59
CA ASP A 140 14.31 44.96 -10.53
C ASP A 140 12.87 45.29 -10.11
N ILE A 141 11.95 44.33 -10.26
CA ILE A 141 10.54 44.46 -9.87
C ILE A 141 10.31 44.80 -8.38
N GLY A 142 11.21 44.37 -7.48
CA GLY A 142 11.11 44.59 -6.03
C GLY A 142 10.06 43.68 -5.37
N ASP A 143 9.34 44.21 -4.37
CA ASP A 143 8.25 43.50 -3.68
C ASP A 143 6.98 43.50 -4.55
N VAL A 144 6.84 42.45 -5.37
CA VAL A 144 5.73 42.35 -6.33
C VAL A 144 4.39 42.11 -5.64
N ASP A 145 4.36 41.49 -4.46
CA ASP A 145 3.12 41.19 -3.74
C ASP A 145 2.38 42.46 -3.28
N SER A 146 3.10 43.55 -3.04
CA SER A 146 2.51 44.85 -2.68
C SER A 146 2.22 45.74 -3.89
N LYS A 147 2.91 45.54 -5.01
CA LYS A 147 2.81 46.37 -6.22
C LYS A 147 1.85 45.83 -7.28
N ALA A 148 1.74 44.50 -7.42
CA ALA A 148 0.96 43.87 -8.47
C ALA A 148 -0.54 43.99 -8.21
N LEU A 149 -1.29 44.16 -9.30
CA LEU A 149 -2.74 44.05 -9.28
C LEU A 149 -3.11 42.57 -9.10
N LYS A 150 -4.14 42.30 -8.30
CA LYS A 150 -4.57 40.94 -7.94
C LYS A 150 -5.99 40.68 -8.43
N LEU A 151 -6.20 39.49 -8.97
CA LEU A 151 -7.51 38.96 -9.32
C LEU A 151 -7.67 37.59 -8.65
N GLU A 152 -8.65 37.49 -7.75
CA GLU A 152 -8.99 36.23 -7.09
C GLU A 152 -10.01 35.46 -7.92
N VAL A 153 -9.69 34.21 -8.26
CA VAL A 153 -10.60 33.29 -8.95
C VAL A 153 -11.03 32.19 -7.97
N PRO A 154 -12.29 32.20 -7.49
CA PRO A 154 -12.77 31.22 -6.53
C PRO A 154 -12.72 29.78 -7.07
N VAL A 155 -12.59 28.79 -6.17
CA VAL A 155 -12.58 27.36 -6.55
C VAL A 155 -13.82 27.01 -7.37
N GLY A 156 -13.61 26.37 -8.52
CA GLY A 156 -14.69 25.93 -9.41
C GLY A 156 -15.37 27.05 -10.18
N SER A 157 -14.82 28.26 -10.17
CA SER A 157 -15.20 29.37 -11.03
C SER A 157 -14.18 29.58 -12.15
N GLU A 158 -14.60 30.23 -13.22
CA GLU A 158 -13.74 30.68 -14.31
C GLU A 158 -13.65 32.22 -14.31
N THR A 159 -12.69 32.76 -15.05
CA THR A 159 -12.58 34.21 -15.30
C THR A 159 -12.54 34.47 -16.80
N ASP A 160 -12.99 35.64 -17.24
CA ASP A 160 -13.04 36.03 -18.65
C ASP A 160 -12.06 37.16 -18.99
N GLU A 161 -11.84 37.39 -20.28
CA GLU A 161 -10.94 38.44 -20.76
C GLU A 161 -11.38 39.84 -20.31
N ALA A 162 -12.70 40.09 -20.19
CA ALA A 162 -13.22 41.40 -19.79
C ALA A 162 -12.87 41.74 -18.34
N THR A 163 -12.99 40.75 -17.44
CA THR A 163 -12.63 40.86 -16.02
C THR A 163 -11.14 41.07 -15.85
N ILE A 164 -10.31 40.33 -16.61
CA ILE A 164 -8.85 40.50 -16.61
C ILE A 164 -8.48 41.92 -17.08
N LYS A 165 -9.04 42.41 -18.20
CA LYS A 165 -8.78 43.77 -18.71
C LYS A 165 -9.11 44.84 -17.67
N LYS A 166 -10.26 44.69 -17.01
CA LYS A 166 -10.75 45.65 -16.02
C LYS A 166 -9.91 45.66 -14.75
N THR A 167 -9.51 44.48 -14.26
CA THR A 167 -8.93 44.32 -12.92
C THR A 167 -7.41 44.37 -12.93
N LEU A 168 -6.77 43.71 -13.90
CA LEU A 168 -5.32 43.50 -13.92
C LEU A 168 -4.59 44.45 -14.87
N LEU A 169 -5.25 44.96 -15.90
CA LEU A 169 -4.60 45.70 -16.99
C LEU A 169 -4.91 47.20 -16.97
N GLY A 170 -5.15 47.78 -15.79
CA GLY A 170 -5.48 49.20 -15.64
C GLY A 170 -4.42 50.12 -16.25
N GLU A 171 -3.16 49.87 -15.91
CA GLU A 171 -1.97 50.69 -16.24
C GLU A 171 -1.30 50.30 -17.57
N VAL A 172 -1.79 49.24 -18.24
CA VAL A 172 -1.27 48.79 -19.54
C VAL A 172 -1.79 49.71 -20.67
N PRO A 173 -0.98 50.03 -21.70
CA PRO A 173 -1.46 50.78 -22.87
C PRO A 173 -2.66 50.09 -23.57
N ALA A 174 -3.67 50.88 -23.98
CA ALA A 174 -4.92 50.35 -24.55
C ALA A 174 -4.71 49.38 -25.72
N ALA A 175 -3.71 49.64 -26.59
CA ALA A 175 -3.37 48.80 -27.73
C ALA A 175 -2.91 47.38 -27.35
N LYS A 176 -2.38 47.17 -26.14
CA LYS A 176 -1.84 45.87 -25.69
C LYS A 176 -2.80 45.11 -24.75
N LYS A 177 -3.85 45.76 -24.22
CA LYS A 177 -4.76 45.17 -23.24
C LYS A 177 -5.46 43.91 -23.75
N ASP A 178 -5.96 43.93 -24.99
CA ASP A 178 -6.68 42.80 -25.57
C ASP A 178 -5.78 41.57 -25.74
N MET A 179 -4.55 41.81 -26.23
CA MET A 179 -3.54 40.78 -26.42
C MET A 179 -3.14 40.12 -25.08
N ILE A 180 -2.82 40.93 -24.07
CA ILE A 180 -2.41 40.43 -22.75
C ILE A 180 -3.57 39.71 -22.05
N ALA A 181 -4.79 40.25 -22.10
CA ALA A 181 -5.94 39.63 -21.44
C ALA A 181 -6.24 38.23 -21.99
N LYS A 182 -6.16 38.08 -23.32
CA LYS A 182 -6.35 36.80 -23.99
C LYS A 182 -5.24 35.81 -23.61
N PHE A 183 -3.99 36.26 -23.54
CA PHE A 183 -2.88 35.44 -23.07
C PHE A 183 -3.08 34.97 -21.62
N VAL A 184 -3.36 35.89 -20.70
CA VAL A 184 -3.55 35.58 -19.27
C VAL A 184 -4.74 34.63 -19.05
N HIS A 185 -5.85 34.82 -19.79
CA HIS A 185 -7.00 33.92 -19.73
C HIS A 185 -6.63 32.48 -20.13
N ASN A 186 -5.93 32.31 -21.26
CA ASN A 186 -5.52 30.98 -21.74
C ASN A 186 -4.42 30.36 -20.87
N LEU A 187 -3.52 31.18 -20.32
CA LEU A 187 -2.51 30.75 -19.35
C LEU A 187 -3.15 30.22 -18.07
N TYR A 188 -4.19 30.91 -17.56
CA TYR A 188 -4.96 30.43 -16.42
C TYR A 188 -5.70 29.13 -16.72
N LYS A 189 -6.29 28.98 -17.91
CA LYS A 189 -6.90 27.71 -18.32
C LYS A 189 -5.89 26.56 -18.32
N LEU A 190 -4.72 26.79 -18.92
CA LEU A 190 -3.61 25.81 -18.91
C LEU A 190 -3.17 25.48 -17.48
N TYR A 191 -3.05 26.48 -16.61
CA TYR A 191 -2.70 26.31 -15.20
C TYR A 191 -3.65 25.34 -14.50
N VAL A 192 -4.96 25.50 -14.70
CA VAL A 192 -6.00 24.64 -14.11
C VAL A 192 -5.99 23.24 -14.74
N ASP A 193 -5.95 23.15 -16.07
CA ASP A 193 -6.07 21.88 -16.82
C ASP A 193 -4.87 20.95 -16.56
N LEU A 194 -3.68 21.52 -16.38
CA LEU A 194 -2.44 20.79 -16.12
C LEU A 194 -2.05 20.72 -14.64
N TYR A 195 -2.95 21.10 -13.72
CA TYR A 195 -2.74 21.00 -12.26
C TYR A 195 -1.44 21.68 -11.78
N PHE A 196 -1.19 22.90 -12.27
CA PHE A 196 -0.18 23.76 -11.67
C PHE A 196 -0.65 24.23 -10.28
N THR A 197 0.31 24.44 -9.38
CA THR A 197 0.09 25.03 -8.05
C THR A 197 0.79 26.39 -7.89
N TYR A 198 1.72 26.67 -8.81
CA TYR A 198 2.45 27.92 -8.94
C TYR A 198 2.96 28.04 -10.37
N LEU A 199 2.81 29.20 -10.99
CA LEU A 199 3.33 29.53 -12.31
C LEU A 199 3.65 31.03 -12.35
N GLU A 200 4.92 31.39 -12.49
CA GLU A 200 5.42 32.75 -12.56
C GLU A 200 6.21 32.96 -13.84
N ILE A 201 5.92 34.05 -14.56
CA ILE A 201 6.67 34.49 -15.74
C ILE A 201 7.22 35.89 -15.45
N ASN A 202 8.55 35.99 -15.34
CA ASN A 202 9.22 37.27 -15.10
C ASN A 202 10.63 37.36 -15.74
N PRO A 203 10.84 38.12 -16.84
CA PRO A 203 9.86 39.00 -17.47
C PRO A 203 8.96 38.29 -18.50
N LEU A 204 7.72 38.75 -18.58
CA LEU A 204 6.81 38.55 -19.72
C LEU A 204 7.00 39.74 -20.68
N VAL A 205 7.64 39.54 -21.83
CA VAL A 205 7.90 40.64 -22.77
C VAL A 205 6.74 40.76 -23.75
N VAL A 206 6.11 41.94 -23.79
CA VAL A 206 4.95 42.22 -24.66
C VAL A 206 5.33 43.28 -25.70
N THR A 207 5.61 42.83 -26.91
CA THR A 207 5.86 43.72 -28.07
C THR A 207 4.53 44.13 -28.72
N ASP A 208 4.58 44.87 -29.82
CA ASP A 208 3.37 45.26 -30.56
C ASP A 208 2.72 44.09 -31.33
N LYS A 209 3.45 42.98 -31.53
CA LYS A 209 3.00 41.83 -32.33
C LYS A 209 2.88 40.54 -31.54
N GLU A 210 3.84 40.29 -30.66
CA GLU A 210 4.00 39.00 -29.98
C GLU A 210 4.34 39.15 -28.49
N ILE A 211 4.00 38.13 -27.71
CA ILE A 211 4.32 37.95 -26.30
C ILE A 211 5.41 36.89 -26.18
N TYR A 212 6.50 37.20 -25.49
CA TYR A 212 7.62 36.30 -25.24
C TYR A 212 7.74 35.95 -23.75
N ILE A 213 7.83 34.66 -23.47
CA ILE A 213 8.01 34.11 -22.11
C ILE A 213 9.51 33.94 -21.88
N LEU A 214 10.17 34.97 -21.33
CA LEU A 214 11.63 34.93 -21.18
C LEU A 214 12.08 34.12 -19.97
N ASP A 215 11.30 34.08 -18.90
CA ASP A 215 11.56 33.27 -17.71
C ASP A 215 10.30 32.53 -17.28
N LEU A 216 10.46 31.33 -16.73
CA LEU A 216 9.34 30.59 -16.16
C LEU A 216 9.79 29.84 -14.90
N ALA A 217 9.08 30.10 -13.79
CA ALA A 217 9.19 29.33 -12.56
C ALA A 217 7.84 28.68 -12.27
N ALA A 218 7.81 27.35 -12.14
CA ALA A 218 6.54 26.64 -11.98
C ALA A 218 6.63 25.44 -11.03
N LYS A 219 5.48 25.10 -10.42
CA LYS A 219 5.28 23.89 -9.62
C LYS A 219 4.02 23.15 -10.10
N LEU A 220 4.13 21.84 -10.28
CA LEU A 220 3.01 20.94 -10.57
C LEU A 220 2.58 20.21 -9.31
N ASP A 221 1.29 19.94 -9.16
CA ASP A 221 0.80 19.03 -8.13
C ASP A 221 1.12 17.57 -8.52
N ALA A 222 2.26 17.04 -8.09
CA ALA A 222 2.71 15.71 -8.51
C ALA A 222 1.73 14.57 -8.16
N THR A 223 0.78 14.78 -7.25
CA THR A 223 -0.28 13.79 -6.95
C THR A 223 -1.28 13.65 -8.09
N ALA A 224 -1.36 14.64 -8.99
CA ALA A 224 -2.20 14.61 -10.18
C ALA A 224 -1.60 13.82 -11.35
N ASP A 225 -0.43 13.17 -11.19
CA ASP A 225 0.20 12.36 -12.25
C ASP A 225 -0.79 11.37 -12.87
N PHE A 226 -1.59 10.68 -12.04
CA PHE A 226 -2.53 9.70 -12.57
C PHE A 226 -3.65 10.27 -13.45
N ILE A 227 -3.87 11.59 -13.38
CA ILE A 227 -4.82 12.34 -14.21
C ILE A 227 -4.09 12.90 -15.43
N CYS A 228 -2.96 13.57 -15.19
CA CYS A 228 -2.28 14.41 -16.17
C CYS A 228 -1.17 13.70 -16.94
N ARG A 229 -0.80 12.45 -16.62
CA ARG A 229 0.26 11.71 -17.32
C ARG A 229 0.15 11.70 -18.85
N PRO A 230 -1.04 11.57 -19.47
CA PRO A 230 -1.18 11.68 -20.93
C PRO A 230 -0.79 13.07 -21.49
N GLN A 231 -0.94 14.13 -20.69
CA GLN A 231 -0.66 15.51 -21.09
C GLN A 231 0.75 15.94 -20.68
N TRP A 232 1.22 15.53 -19.51
CA TRP A 232 2.53 15.84 -18.99
C TRP A 232 3.63 15.09 -19.72
N GLY A 233 3.42 13.79 -19.99
CA GLY A 233 4.49 12.88 -20.35
C GLY A 233 5.28 12.45 -19.10
N GLU A 234 6.55 12.09 -19.28
CA GLU A 234 7.46 11.85 -18.16
C GLU A 234 8.05 13.17 -17.68
N ILE A 235 7.79 13.53 -16.43
CA ILE A 235 8.29 14.76 -15.81
C ILE A 235 9.44 14.44 -14.86
N ASP A 236 10.58 15.08 -15.08
CA ASP A 236 11.68 15.14 -14.12
C ASP A 236 11.41 16.24 -13.09
N TYR A 237 11.51 15.91 -11.80
CA TYR A 237 11.41 16.86 -10.70
C TYR A 237 12.80 17.11 -10.12
N PRO A 238 13.51 18.17 -10.54
CA PRO A 238 14.87 18.41 -10.11
C PRO A 238 14.93 18.69 -8.59
N PRO A 239 16.00 18.24 -7.89
CA PRO A 239 16.22 18.64 -6.51
C PRO A 239 16.53 20.15 -6.43
N PRO A 240 16.33 20.78 -5.26
CA PRO A 240 16.78 22.15 -5.01
C PRO A 240 18.29 22.31 -5.27
N PHE A 241 18.69 23.50 -5.72
CA PHE A 241 20.10 23.81 -5.94
C PHE A 241 20.93 23.59 -4.66
N GLY A 242 22.12 22.98 -4.84
CA GLY A 242 22.99 22.58 -3.73
C GLY A 242 22.87 21.11 -3.32
N ARG A 243 21.90 20.38 -3.86
CA ARG A 243 21.76 18.92 -3.66
C ARG A 243 21.86 18.18 -4.98
N ASP A 244 22.54 17.04 -4.93
CA ASP A 244 22.64 16.12 -6.06
C ASP A 244 21.46 15.13 -6.03
N ALA A 245 20.87 14.85 -7.20
CA ALA A 245 19.88 13.79 -7.33
C ALA A 245 20.60 12.44 -7.29
N LEU A 246 20.25 11.60 -6.32
CA LEU A 246 20.85 10.27 -6.19
C LEU A 246 19.94 9.17 -6.76
N PRO A 247 20.50 8.13 -7.40
CA PRO A 247 19.71 7.03 -7.94
C PRO A 247 18.91 6.30 -6.84
N GLU A 248 19.43 6.26 -5.62
CA GLU A 248 18.73 5.68 -4.47
C GLU A 248 17.49 6.47 -4.07
N GLU A 249 17.50 7.80 -4.17
CA GLU A 249 16.31 8.63 -3.93
C GLU A 249 15.24 8.39 -5.00
N ALA A 250 15.66 8.26 -6.27
CA ALA A 250 14.76 7.95 -7.38
C ALA A 250 14.13 6.55 -7.23
N TYR A 251 14.90 5.56 -6.78
CA TYR A 251 14.40 4.21 -6.52
C TYR A 251 13.31 4.20 -5.44
N ILE A 252 13.53 4.90 -4.31
CA ILE A 252 12.51 5.01 -3.26
C ILE A 252 11.28 5.78 -3.75
N ALA A 253 11.47 6.85 -4.53
CA ALA A 253 10.35 7.60 -5.11
C ALA A 253 9.52 6.75 -6.09
N ASP A 254 10.14 5.84 -6.83
CA ASP A 254 9.44 4.88 -7.69
C ASP A 254 8.61 3.88 -6.87
N LEU A 255 9.17 3.31 -5.79
CA LEU A 255 8.46 2.43 -4.87
C LEU A 255 7.24 3.11 -4.22
N ASP A 256 7.39 4.38 -3.84
CA ASP A 256 6.33 5.24 -3.30
C ASP A 256 5.18 5.42 -4.31
N SER A 257 5.51 5.77 -5.56
CA SER A 257 4.52 6.03 -6.61
C SER A 257 3.67 4.81 -6.98
N LYS A 258 4.18 3.60 -6.72
CA LYS A 258 3.55 2.31 -7.06
C LYS A 258 2.73 1.74 -5.90
N SER A 259 2.61 2.45 -4.77
CA SER A 259 1.93 1.98 -3.57
C SER A 259 0.98 3.00 -2.97
N GLY A 260 0.06 2.55 -2.13
CA GLY A 260 -0.70 3.41 -1.21
C GLY A 260 0.03 3.69 0.10
N ALA A 261 1.16 3.04 0.36
CA ALA A 261 2.07 3.37 1.44
C ALA A 261 2.92 4.60 1.08
N SER A 262 3.43 5.31 2.08
CA SER A 262 4.33 6.45 1.89
C SER A 262 5.77 6.01 2.18
N LEU A 263 6.66 6.18 1.21
CA LEU A 263 8.09 5.86 1.31
C LEU A 263 8.89 7.07 0.82
N LYS A 264 9.58 7.78 1.72
CA LYS A 264 10.36 8.98 1.38
C LYS A 264 11.80 8.81 1.80
N LEU A 265 12.72 9.23 0.94
CA LEU A 265 14.14 9.30 1.26
C LEU A 265 14.73 10.56 0.64
N THR A 266 15.56 11.25 1.42
CA THR A 266 16.21 12.49 1.05
C THR A 266 17.59 12.52 1.70
N ILE A 267 18.65 12.50 0.90
CA ILE A 267 20.02 12.50 1.40
C ILE A 267 20.48 13.94 1.62
N LEU A 268 20.83 14.24 2.88
CA LEU A 268 21.26 15.56 3.35
C LEU A 268 22.79 15.66 3.35
N ASN A 269 23.45 14.70 4.00
CA ASN A 269 24.90 14.57 4.05
C ASN A 269 25.30 13.11 3.91
N LYS A 270 25.71 12.68 2.71
CA LYS A 270 26.11 11.29 2.44
C LYS A 270 27.23 10.78 3.37
N LYS A 271 28.11 11.68 3.86
CA LYS A 271 29.22 11.35 4.76
C LYS A 271 28.84 11.39 6.24
N GLY A 272 27.64 11.88 6.56
CA GLY A 272 27.14 11.98 7.93
C GLY A 272 27.08 10.63 8.63
N ARG A 273 27.36 10.63 9.93
CA ARG A 273 27.32 9.42 10.76
C ARG A 273 25.96 9.07 11.33
N ILE A 274 24.97 9.98 11.29
CA ILE A 274 23.65 9.77 11.89
C ILE A 274 22.63 9.44 10.79
N TRP A 275 22.20 8.18 10.75
CA TRP A 275 21.21 7.71 9.78
C TRP A 275 19.87 7.43 10.46
N THR A 276 18.78 7.75 9.78
CA THR A 276 17.42 7.58 10.30
C THR A 276 16.60 6.69 9.38
N MET A 277 15.87 5.75 9.99
CA MET A 277 14.85 4.92 9.34
C MET A 277 13.61 4.96 10.22
N VAL A 278 12.91 6.10 10.18
CA VAL A 278 11.82 6.42 11.11
C VAL A 278 10.47 6.21 10.44
N ALA A 279 9.53 5.63 11.19
CA ALA A 279 8.23 5.30 10.64
C ALA A 279 7.16 6.36 10.99
N GLY A 280 6.63 7.02 9.95
CA GLY A 280 5.63 8.09 10.03
C GLY A 280 6.22 9.48 9.79
N GLY A 281 5.62 10.25 8.87
CA GLY A 281 6.06 11.60 8.51
C GLY A 281 6.17 12.60 9.67
N GLY A 282 5.20 12.62 10.59
CA GLY A 282 5.30 13.48 11.77
C GLY A 282 6.41 13.04 12.74
N ALA A 283 6.60 11.73 12.90
CA ALA A 283 7.64 11.20 13.77
C ALA A 283 9.03 11.49 13.18
N SER A 284 9.27 11.23 11.90
CA SER A 284 10.56 11.49 11.25
C SER A 284 11.01 12.94 11.39
N VAL A 285 10.07 13.89 11.31
CA VAL A 285 10.32 15.31 11.56
C VAL A 285 10.78 15.54 13.00
N ILE A 286 10.06 15.01 14.00
CA ILE A 286 10.44 15.19 15.42
C ILE A 286 11.78 14.53 15.76
N TYR A 287 12.08 13.35 15.20
CA TYR A 287 13.39 12.73 15.36
C TYR A 287 14.48 13.61 14.75
N SER A 288 14.23 14.23 13.58
CA SER A 288 15.17 15.15 12.93
C SER A 288 15.37 16.43 13.76
N ASP A 289 14.28 17.01 14.29
CA ASP A 289 14.33 18.15 15.22
C ASP A 289 15.23 17.81 16.42
N THR A 290 15.00 16.68 17.07
CA THR A 290 15.77 16.26 18.25
C THR A 290 17.25 16.04 17.93
N ILE A 291 17.57 15.43 16.77
CA ILE A 291 18.97 15.23 16.35
C ILE A 291 19.64 16.60 16.17
N CYS A 292 18.95 17.54 15.54
CA CYS A 292 19.44 18.89 15.29
C CYS A 292 19.61 19.69 16.59
N ASP A 293 18.63 19.64 17.50
CA ASP A 293 18.66 20.30 18.81
C ASP A 293 19.82 19.82 19.69
N LEU A 294 20.19 18.54 19.57
CA LEU A 294 21.34 17.95 20.27
C LEU A 294 22.68 18.15 19.52
N GLY A 295 22.73 19.06 18.54
CA GLY A 295 23.94 19.43 17.81
C GLY A 295 24.34 18.49 16.67
N GLY A 296 23.50 17.53 16.31
CA GLY A 296 23.75 16.54 15.26
C GLY A 296 23.46 17.00 13.83
N ALA A 297 23.05 18.25 13.61
CA ALA A 297 22.58 18.73 12.30
C ALA A 297 23.57 18.51 11.15
N LYS A 298 24.88 18.72 11.38
CA LYS A 298 25.93 18.53 10.37
C LYS A 298 26.18 17.05 10.04
N GLU A 299 25.89 16.17 10.98
CA GLU A 299 26.13 14.73 10.91
C GLU A 299 24.88 13.93 10.50
N LEU A 300 23.72 14.59 10.40
CA LEU A 300 22.49 13.99 9.93
C LEU A 300 22.59 13.67 8.44
N ALA A 301 22.61 12.38 8.12
CA ALA A 301 22.90 11.91 6.79
C ALA A 301 21.68 11.96 5.86
N ASN A 302 20.51 11.65 6.39
CA ASN A 302 19.28 11.58 5.63
C ASN A 302 18.07 12.07 6.44
N TYR A 303 17.10 12.61 5.72
CA TYR A 303 15.70 12.66 6.14
C TYR A 303 14.95 11.57 5.36
N GLY A 304 14.11 10.80 6.04
CA GLY A 304 13.30 9.78 5.41
C GLY A 304 12.22 9.25 6.32
N GLU A 305 11.16 8.73 5.71
CA GLU A 305 10.10 8.05 6.45
C GLU A 305 9.50 6.88 5.67
N TYR A 306 8.91 5.95 6.41
CA TYR A 306 8.01 4.94 5.86
C TYR A 306 6.71 4.86 6.66
N SER A 307 5.56 4.90 6.00
CA SER A 307 4.24 4.88 6.63
C SER A 307 3.13 4.40 5.69
N GLY A 308 1.87 4.44 6.11
CA GLY A 308 0.76 3.90 5.31
C GLY A 308 0.70 2.37 5.25
N ALA A 309 1.31 1.69 6.23
CA ALA A 309 1.38 0.22 6.32
C ALA A 309 2.03 -0.46 5.10
N PRO A 310 3.32 -0.17 4.83
CA PRO A 310 4.05 -0.85 3.77
C PRO A 310 4.17 -2.35 4.04
N SER A 311 4.31 -3.13 2.97
CA SER A 311 4.54 -4.56 3.06
C SER A 311 5.92 -4.89 3.63
N GLU A 312 6.11 -6.15 4.00
CA GLU A 312 7.41 -6.69 4.41
C GLU A 312 8.48 -6.45 3.32
N GLN A 313 8.15 -6.73 2.05
CA GLN A 313 9.07 -6.52 0.93
C GLN A 313 9.40 -5.05 0.71
N GLN A 314 8.41 -4.15 0.76
CA GLN A 314 8.66 -2.71 0.61
C GLN A 314 9.56 -2.18 1.72
N THR A 315 9.35 -2.65 2.95
CA THR A 315 10.19 -2.27 4.09
C THR A 315 11.60 -2.82 3.94
N TYR A 316 11.75 -4.04 3.42
CA TYR A 316 13.06 -4.64 3.09
C TYR A 316 13.81 -3.81 2.03
N GLU A 317 13.19 -3.46 0.91
CA GLU A 317 13.84 -2.66 -0.15
C GLU A 317 14.24 -1.26 0.36
N TYR A 318 13.39 -0.64 1.18
CA TYR A 318 13.69 0.64 1.82
C TYR A 318 14.88 0.53 2.78
N ALA A 319 14.87 -0.49 3.66
CA ALA A 319 15.95 -0.73 4.60
C ALA A 319 17.27 -1.05 3.88
N LYS A 320 17.24 -1.96 2.89
CA LYS A 320 18.37 -2.32 2.03
C LYS A 320 19.01 -1.09 1.39
N THR A 321 18.20 -0.16 0.90
CA THR A 321 18.69 1.08 0.30
C THR A 321 19.45 1.95 1.31
N ILE A 322 18.89 2.16 2.51
CA ILE A 322 19.57 2.91 3.59
C ILE A 322 20.86 2.22 4.03
N LEU A 323 20.82 0.91 4.27
CA LEU A 323 21.99 0.12 4.68
C LEU A 323 23.08 0.16 3.60
N GLY A 324 22.70 0.09 2.32
CA GLY A 324 23.59 0.22 1.18
C GLY A 324 24.29 1.58 1.11
N LEU A 325 23.58 2.67 1.39
CA LEU A 325 24.12 4.04 1.42
C LEU A 325 25.05 4.27 2.62
N MET A 326 24.63 3.87 3.81
CA MET A 326 25.39 4.15 5.04
C MET A 326 26.70 3.36 5.14
N THR A 327 26.85 2.27 4.38
CA THR A 327 28.03 1.40 4.36
C THR A 327 28.92 1.60 3.13
N GLN A 328 28.92 2.79 2.52
CA GLN A 328 29.81 3.14 1.40
C GLN A 328 31.17 3.71 1.85
N GLU A 329 31.20 4.51 2.93
CA GLU A 329 32.42 5.12 3.49
C GLU A 329 32.46 4.95 5.01
N LYS A 330 33.64 4.68 5.57
CA LYS A 330 33.86 4.59 7.03
C LYS A 330 33.86 5.98 7.67
N HIS A 331 33.39 6.06 8.92
CA HIS A 331 33.48 7.26 9.74
C HIS A 331 34.36 6.98 10.98
N PRO A 332 35.26 7.89 11.40
CA PRO A 332 36.19 7.65 12.51
C PRO A 332 35.50 7.26 13.83
N GLU A 333 34.34 7.85 14.11
CA GLU A 333 33.54 7.58 15.32
C GLU A 333 32.51 6.44 15.15
N GLY A 334 32.62 5.67 14.06
CA GLY A 334 31.53 4.81 13.60
C GLY A 334 30.27 5.61 13.24
N LYS A 335 29.19 4.89 12.91
CA LYS A 335 27.89 5.49 12.56
C LYS A 335 26.76 4.93 13.43
N VAL A 336 25.65 5.65 13.47
CA VAL A 336 24.44 5.25 14.21
C VAL A 336 23.26 5.14 13.25
N LEU A 337 22.44 4.11 13.43
CA LEU A 337 21.16 3.94 12.75
C LEU A 337 20.01 4.00 13.76
N ILE A 338 19.15 5.00 13.60
CA ILE A 338 17.97 5.20 14.45
C ILE A 338 16.75 4.64 13.72
N ILE A 339 16.27 3.49 14.19
CA ILE A 339 15.06 2.81 13.71
C ILE A 339 13.91 3.18 14.64
N GLY A 340 13.33 4.35 14.40
CA GLY A 340 12.40 4.99 15.32
C GLY A 340 10.95 5.04 14.86
N GLY A 341 10.12 5.61 15.72
CA GLY A 341 8.83 6.18 15.36
C GLY A 341 7.84 6.25 16.52
N GLY A 342 6.71 6.92 16.28
CA GLY A 342 5.60 6.98 17.24
C GLY A 342 4.85 5.66 17.41
N ILE A 343 3.80 5.63 18.22
CA ILE A 343 2.89 4.48 18.32
C ILE A 343 2.04 4.38 17.05
N ALA A 344 2.21 3.32 16.24
CA ALA A 344 1.44 3.16 15.02
C ALA A 344 -0.05 2.86 15.29
N ASN A 345 -0.93 3.33 14.40
CA ASN A 345 -2.36 3.03 14.46
C ASN A 345 -2.69 1.70 13.73
N PHE A 346 -2.18 1.51 12.51
CA PHE A 346 -2.54 0.35 11.68
C PHE A 346 -1.35 -0.35 11.02
N THR A 347 -0.16 0.27 11.01
CA THR A 347 1.06 -0.38 10.50
C THR A 347 1.41 -1.57 11.39
N ASN A 348 1.50 -2.76 10.79
CA ASN A 348 1.93 -3.97 11.48
C ASN A 348 3.45 -3.93 11.73
N VAL A 349 3.83 -3.72 12.98
CA VAL A 349 5.24 -3.57 13.38
C VAL A 349 6.00 -4.89 13.19
N ALA A 350 5.39 -6.05 13.46
CA ALA A 350 6.02 -7.34 13.22
C ALA A 350 6.36 -7.58 11.74
N ALA A 351 5.45 -7.23 10.82
CA ALA A 351 5.68 -7.38 9.38
C ALA A 351 6.77 -6.43 8.86
N THR A 352 6.70 -5.15 9.23
CA THR A 352 7.72 -4.18 8.82
C THR A 352 9.11 -4.53 9.40
N PHE A 353 9.17 -4.96 10.65
CA PHE A 353 10.44 -5.36 11.27
C PHE A 353 11.02 -6.64 10.68
N ARG A 354 10.20 -7.59 10.19
CA ARG A 354 10.72 -8.73 9.42
C ARG A 354 11.52 -8.27 8.20
N GLY A 355 11.00 -7.33 7.41
CA GLY A 355 11.71 -6.78 6.26
C GLY A 355 13.03 -6.11 6.64
N ILE A 356 13.02 -5.31 7.72
CA ILE A 356 14.24 -4.68 8.26
C ILE A 356 15.26 -5.74 8.70
N ILE A 357 14.81 -6.76 9.43
CA ILE A 357 15.67 -7.84 9.95
C ILE A 357 16.32 -8.60 8.80
N THR A 358 15.58 -8.91 7.74
CA THR A 358 16.13 -9.54 6.52
C THR A 358 17.26 -8.71 5.93
N ALA A 359 17.07 -7.40 5.79
CA ALA A 359 18.11 -6.49 5.30
C ALA A 359 19.32 -6.40 6.27
N LEU A 360 19.10 -6.37 7.59
CA LEU A 360 20.18 -6.38 8.57
C LEU A 360 21.04 -7.65 8.49
N ILE A 361 20.42 -8.81 8.25
CA ILE A 361 21.13 -10.09 8.08
C ILE A 361 21.97 -10.06 6.79
N GLU A 362 21.41 -9.59 5.68
CA GLU A 362 22.13 -9.46 4.39
C GLU A 362 23.35 -8.53 4.51
N PHE A 363 23.23 -7.43 5.25
CA PHE A 363 24.29 -6.42 5.38
C PHE A 363 25.23 -6.63 6.57
N ARG A 364 25.09 -7.72 7.33
CA ARG A 364 25.78 -7.97 8.60
C ARG A 364 27.29 -7.65 8.56
N GLU A 365 28.01 -8.18 7.58
CA GLU A 365 29.48 -8.01 7.48
C GLU A 365 29.85 -6.54 7.30
N ARG A 366 29.13 -5.83 6.41
CA ARG A 366 29.34 -4.39 6.15
C ARG A 366 29.02 -3.55 7.39
N LEU A 367 28.00 -3.92 8.17
CA LEU A 367 27.63 -3.22 9.40
C LEU A 367 28.71 -3.33 10.48
N ILE A 368 29.32 -4.51 10.63
CA ILE A 368 30.46 -4.72 11.55
C ILE A 368 31.65 -3.88 11.08
N GLU A 369 31.99 -3.95 9.79
CA GLU A 369 33.13 -3.24 9.21
C GLU A 369 33.03 -1.71 9.42
N HIS A 370 31.83 -1.14 9.38
CA HIS A 370 31.58 0.29 9.53
C HIS A 370 31.32 0.73 10.98
N ASN A 371 31.43 -0.18 11.96
CA ASN A 371 31.18 0.07 13.38
C ASN A 371 29.80 0.73 13.62
N ILE A 372 28.76 0.12 13.06
CA ILE A 372 27.38 0.62 13.15
C ILE A 372 26.75 0.25 14.51
N LYS A 373 26.11 1.23 15.15
CA LYS A 373 25.26 1.01 16.34
C LYS A 373 23.80 1.26 16.00
N LEU A 374 22.91 0.39 16.48
CA LEU A 374 21.47 0.45 16.19
C LEU A 374 20.66 0.82 17.43
N PHE A 375 19.73 1.74 17.26
CA PHE A 375 18.79 2.16 18.30
C PHE A 375 17.37 2.04 17.77
N VAL A 376 16.55 1.23 18.45
CA VAL A 376 15.19 0.88 18.00
C VAL A 376 14.18 1.32 19.04
N ARG A 377 13.19 2.13 18.65
CA ARG A 377 12.01 2.45 19.47
C ARG A 377 10.76 2.40 18.62
N ARG A 378 9.84 1.48 18.93
CA ARG A 378 8.58 1.37 18.20
C ARG A 378 7.46 0.75 19.02
N ALA A 379 6.23 1.13 18.69
CA ALA A 379 5.00 0.56 19.24
C ALA A 379 3.88 0.58 18.19
N GLY A 380 2.75 -0.06 18.48
CA GLY A 380 1.60 -0.21 17.59
C GLY A 380 1.26 -1.68 17.31
N PRO A 381 0.42 -1.99 16.31
CA PRO A 381 -0.03 -3.35 16.05
C PRO A 381 1.12 -4.38 15.98
N ASN A 382 1.05 -5.40 16.83
CA ASN A 382 2.01 -6.50 16.94
C ASN A 382 3.46 -6.09 17.25
N TYR A 383 3.67 -4.96 17.93
CA TYR A 383 5.02 -4.46 18.24
C TYR A 383 5.82 -5.40 19.13
N GLN A 384 5.18 -6.14 20.04
CA GLN A 384 5.85 -7.06 20.96
C GLN A 384 6.65 -8.11 20.18
N GLU A 385 6.04 -8.69 19.14
CA GLU A 385 6.68 -9.68 18.28
C GLU A 385 7.78 -9.06 17.41
N GLY A 386 7.55 -7.86 16.87
CA GLY A 386 8.57 -7.12 16.13
C GLY A 386 9.83 -6.84 16.98
N LEU A 387 9.64 -6.30 18.19
CA LEU A 387 10.74 -6.02 19.11
C LEU A 387 11.43 -7.30 19.60
N ARG A 388 10.69 -8.38 19.85
CA ARG A 388 11.28 -9.69 20.22
C ARG A 388 12.24 -10.18 19.15
N ARG A 389 11.80 -10.21 17.88
CA ARG A 389 12.65 -10.62 16.75
C ARG A 389 13.86 -9.70 16.56
N MET A 390 13.69 -8.41 16.79
CA MET A 390 14.79 -7.45 16.72
C MET A 390 15.85 -7.69 17.81
N ARG A 391 15.44 -8.04 19.02
CA ARG A 391 16.37 -8.46 20.10
C ARG A 391 17.09 -9.76 19.76
N GLU A 392 16.37 -10.73 19.20
CA GLU A 392 16.94 -12.02 18.81
C GLU A 392 17.99 -11.89 17.71
N VAL A 393 17.71 -11.08 16.67
CA VAL A 393 18.69 -10.83 15.61
C VAL A 393 19.91 -10.07 16.16
N GLY A 394 19.73 -9.17 17.14
CA GLY A 394 20.84 -8.47 17.79
C GLY A 394 21.89 -9.42 18.39
N ARG A 395 21.45 -10.57 18.94
CA ARG A 395 22.35 -11.59 19.51
C ARG A 395 23.18 -12.30 18.45
N THR A 396 22.71 -12.39 17.21
CA THR A 396 23.38 -13.10 16.12
C THR A 396 24.18 -12.18 15.20
N LEU A 397 23.78 -10.91 15.07
CA LEU A 397 24.44 -9.94 14.19
C LEU A 397 25.85 -9.60 14.65
N GLY A 398 26.11 -9.57 15.96
CA GLY A 398 27.42 -9.17 16.50
C GLY A 398 27.67 -7.65 16.46
N ILE A 399 26.60 -6.86 16.39
CA ILE A 399 26.63 -5.38 16.40
C ILE A 399 25.84 -4.84 17.60
N PRO A 400 26.23 -3.70 18.19
CA PRO A 400 25.48 -3.09 19.29
C PRO A 400 24.07 -2.69 18.84
N LEU A 401 23.05 -3.31 19.42
CA LEU A 401 21.64 -3.10 19.09
C LEU A 401 20.83 -2.94 20.37
N TYR A 402 20.12 -1.82 20.50
CA TYR A 402 19.33 -1.45 21.68
C TYR A 402 17.85 -1.30 21.32
N VAL A 403 16.96 -2.01 22.01
CA VAL A 403 15.53 -2.14 21.63
C VAL A 403 14.59 -1.71 22.75
N PHE A 404 13.76 -0.71 22.44
CA PHE A 404 12.83 -0.06 23.36
C PHE A 404 11.39 -0.08 22.86
N GLY A 405 10.43 -0.16 23.78
CA GLY A 405 8.99 -0.16 23.52
C GLY A 405 8.29 1.16 23.89
N PRO A 406 6.95 1.16 24.06
CA PRO A 406 6.15 2.34 24.36
C PRO A 406 6.35 2.91 25.78
N GLU A 407 6.99 2.15 26.68
CA GLU A 407 7.42 2.62 27.99
C GLU A 407 8.53 3.69 27.89
N THR A 408 9.30 3.67 26.80
CA THR A 408 10.35 4.66 26.53
C THR A 408 9.79 5.83 25.71
N HIS A 409 10.10 7.06 26.14
CA HIS A 409 9.70 8.27 25.40
C HIS A 409 10.28 8.25 23.98
N MET A 410 9.48 8.69 23.00
CA MET A 410 9.74 8.50 21.57
C MET A 410 11.17 8.86 21.15
N THR A 411 11.62 10.06 21.49
CA THR A 411 12.91 10.65 21.09
C THR A 411 14.07 10.30 22.00
N SER A 412 13.85 9.58 23.11
CA SER A 412 14.92 9.30 24.08
C SER A 412 16.09 8.53 23.48
N ILE A 413 15.82 7.70 22.46
CA ILE A 413 16.86 6.94 21.77
C ILE A 413 17.81 7.83 20.96
N VAL A 414 17.42 9.07 20.61
CA VAL A 414 18.31 10.05 19.97
C VAL A 414 19.39 10.48 20.96
N GLY A 415 19.00 10.88 22.17
CA GLY A 415 19.97 11.24 23.22
C GLY A 415 20.88 10.08 23.63
N MET A 416 20.36 8.85 23.62
CA MET A 416 21.17 7.65 23.82
C MET A 416 22.17 7.41 22.69
N ALA A 417 21.76 7.61 21.44
CA ALA A 417 22.63 7.44 20.27
C ALA A 417 23.73 8.49 20.18
N LEU A 418 23.44 9.72 20.60
CA LEU A 418 24.39 10.85 20.61
C LEU A 418 25.21 10.94 21.91
N GLY A 419 24.94 10.08 22.90
CA GLY A 419 25.68 10.05 24.16
C GLY A 419 25.33 11.17 25.14
N THR A 420 24.25 11.92 24.91
CA THR A 420 23.75 12.95 25.84
C THR A 420 22.90 12.37 26.97
N ARG A 421 22.41 11.13 26.81
CA ARG A 421 21.64 10.38 27.82
C ARG A 421 22.21 8.97 27.99
N PRO A 422 22.31 8.44 29.23
CA PRO A 422 22.73 7.06 29.43
C PRO A 422 21.72 6.07 28.86
N ILE A 423 22.23 4.94 28.35
CA ILE A 423 21.40 3.81 27.95
C ILE A 423 20.94 3.12 29.24
N PRO A 424 19.62 3.02 29.52
CA PRO A 424 19.14 2.34 30.71
C PRO A 424 19.55 0.86 30.65
N LYS A 425 19.98 0.31 31.79
CA LYS A 425 20.21 -1.14 31.92
C LYS A 425 18.88 -1.85 31.64
N GLU A 426 18.90 -2.92 30.86
CA GLU A 426 17.71 -3.74 30.61
C GLU A 426 17.08 -4.13 31.95
N LEU A 427 15.95 -3.50 32.28
CA LEU A 427 15.02 -4.10 33.23
C LEU A 427 14.46 -5.31 32.49
N SER A 428 14.62 -6.50 33.06
CA SER A 428 13.93 -7.70 32.63
C SER A 428 12.42 -7.49 32.84
N VAL A 429 11.80 -6.72 31.97
CA VAL A 429 10.34 -6.62 31.94
C VAL A 429 9.90 -7.90 31.27
N ASP A 430 9.50 -8.88 32.09
CA ASP A 430 8.78 -10.06 31.63
C ASP A 430 7.69 -9.59 30.68
N THR A 431 7.76 -10.04 29.43
CA THR A 431 6.73 -9.86 28.41
C THR A 431 5.48 -10.64 28.80
N ALA A 432 4.80 -10.21 29.86
CA ALA A 432 3.61 -10.84 30.37
C ALA A 432 2.37 -10.03 29.94
N THR A 433 2.04 -10.09 28.65
CA THR A 433 0.68 -9.79 28.15
C THR A 433 -0.36 -10.76 28.75
N ALA A 434 0.08 -11.88 29.35
CA ALA A 434 -0.80 -12.88 29.97
C ALA A 434 -1.61 -12.34 31.17
N ASN A 435 -1.13 -11.32 31.89
CA ASN A 435 -1.81 -10.82 33.09
C ASN A 435 -2.94 -9.80 32.82
N PHE A 436 -3.04 -9.25 31.61
CA PHE A 436 -4.09 -8.26 31.29
C PHE A 436 -5.43 -8.88 30.87
N ALA A 437 -5.49 -10.19 30.63
CA ALA A 437 -6.69 -10.85 30.07
C ALA A 437 -7.12 -12.13 30.82
N LEU A 438 -6.39 -12.58 31.84
CA LEU A 438 -6.81 -13.72 32.66
C LEU A 438 -7.47 -13.20 33.95
N PRO A 439 -8.69 -13.66 34.30
CA PRO A 439 -9.27 -13.34 35.60
C PRO A 439 -8.41 -14.02 36.68
N SER A 440 -7.77 -13.21 37.53
CA SER A 440 -7.23 -13.70 38.80
C SER A 440 -8.39 -14.25 39.63
N GLY A 441 -8.41 -15.57 39.82
CA GLY A 441 -9.36 -16.25 40.67
C GLY A 441 -9.18 -15.87 42.15
N GLU A 442 -10.35 -15.62 42.76
CA GLU A 442 -10.69 -15.77 44.19
C GLU A 442 -10.02 -14.88 45.25
N LYS A 443 -10.85 -14.14 45.98
CA LYS A 443 -11.36 -14.63 47.28
C LYS A 443 -12.72 -14.01 47.62
N ASP A 444 -13.70 -14.89 47.77
CA ASP A 444 -15.00 -14.62 48.38
C ASP A 444 -14.84 -13.99 49.78
N SER A 445 -15.57 -12.91 50.01
CA SER A 445 -16.05 -12.58 51.34
C SER A 445 -17.51 -12.16 51.24
N ASN A 446 -18.37 -13.14 51.51
CA ASN A 446 -19.77 -13.02 51.87
C ASN A 446 -20.11 -11.71 52.60
N LYS A 447 -20.93 -10.85 51.97
CA LYS A 447 -21.90 -10.01 52.68
C LYS A 447 -23.21 -9.99 51.91
N GLN A 448 -24.19 -10.69 52.47
CA GLN A 448 -25.60 -10.58 52.13
C GLN A 448 -26.04 -9.12 52.17
N CYS A 449 -26.79 -8.67 51.16
CA CYS A 449 -27.73 -7.58 51.37
C CYS A 449 -29.01 -7.82 50.56
N GLN A 450 -30.11 -7.60 51.26
CA GLN A 450 -31.45 -8.07 50.97
C GLN A 450 -32.12 -7.28 49.84
N SER A 451 -33.05 -7.99 49.20
CA SER A 451 -34.06 -7.49 48.27
C SER A 451 -34.90 -6.33 48.81
N ALA A 452 -35.08 -5.29 48.00
CA ALA A 452 -36.18 -4.32 48.15
C ALA A 452 -36.71 -3.87 46.78
N GLN A 453 -37.85 -4.46 46.45
CA GLN A 453 -39.05 -3.95 45.75
C GLN A 453 -38.97 -2.81 44.72
N GLN A 454 -39.41 -3.20 43.52
CA GLN A 454 -40.33 -2.53 42.58
C GLN A 454 -40.89 -1.15 43.01
N GLY A 455 -40.49 -0.11 42.27
CA GLY A 455 -41.17 1.17 42.17
C GLY A 455 -41.68 1.37 40.73
N THR A 456 -42.97 1.68 40.63
CA THR A 456 -43.79 1.75 39.42
C THR A 456 -43.44 2.93 38.50
N ALA A 457 -43.44 2.65 37.19
CA ALA A 457 -43.32 3.63 36.13
C ALA A 457 -44.54 4.56 36.08
N LYS A 458 -44.31 5.88 36.14
CA LYS A 458 -45.30 6.89 35.77
C LYS A 458 -44.93 7.50 34.42
N ALA A 459 -45.86 7.36 33.49
CA ALA A 459 -45.88 8.02 32.20
C ALA A 459 -46.01 9.55 32.36
N VAL A 460 -45.21 10.31 31.61
CA VAL A 460 -45.46 11.73 31.36
C VAL A 460 -45.24 12.04 29.87
N ARG A 461 -46.19 12.83 29.37
CA ARG A 461 -46.55 13.17 28.00
C ARG A 461 -45.46 13.86 27.18
N SER A 462 -45.51 13.61 25.87
CA SER A 462 -44.93 14.42 24.81
C SER A 462 -45.43 15.87 24.82
N PRO A 463 -44.63 16.83 24.34
CA PRO A 463 -45.18 18.02 23.69
C PRO A 463 -44.70 18.14 22.24
N VAL A 464 -45.70 18.02 21.36
CA VAL A 464 -46.05 18.88 20.21
C VAL A 464 -44.96 19.79 19.61
N VAL A 465 -44.82 19.62 18.29
CA VAL A 465 -44.17 20.47 17.29
C VAL A 465 -44.68 21.91 17.37
N ASP A 466 -43.77 22.88 17.43
CA ASP A 466 -44.09 24.24 17.02
C ASP A 466 -43.05 24.80 16.06
N SER A 467 -43.56 25.47 15.05
CA SER A 467 -42.85 25.96 13.88
C SER A 467 -42.90 27.48 13.89
N ARG A 468 -41.74 28.15 13.85
CA ARG A 468 -41.40 29.36 13.06
C ARG A 468 -40.29 30.21 13.71
N ASN A 469 -39.47 30.75 12.81
CA ASN A 469 -38.62 31.94 12.88
C ASN A 469 -37.28 31.89 13.68
N GLY A 470 -36.20 31.65 12.92
CA GLY A 470 -35.33 32.74 12.47
C GLY A 470 -34.32 33.33 13.48
N ARG A 471 -33.07 32.85 13.38
CA ARG A 471 -31.80 33.47 13.83
C ARG A 471 -31.70 33.78 15.34
N GLY A 472 -31.21 32.80 16.10
CA GLY A 472 -30.67 32.98 17.46
C GLY A 472 -30.08 31.66 17.98
N ASP A 473 -28.82 31.70 18.44
CA ASP A 473 -28.10 30.71 19.25
C ASP A 473 -28.14 29.22 18.82
N ALA A 474 -27.31 28.86 17.83
CA ALA A 474 -26.95 27.48 17.60
C ALA A 474 -26.01 27.00 18.74
N LYS A 475 -26.55 26.29 19.74
CA LYS A 475 -25.73 25.44 20.63
C LYS A 475 -24.80 24.59 19.76
N ALA A 476 -23.49 24.65 20.02
CA ALA A 476 -22.49 23.93 19.26
C ALA A 476 -22.83 22.43 19.19
N THR A 477 -23.20 21.95 18.00
CA THR A 477 -23.58 20.56 17.77
C THR A 477 -22.35 19.68 17.95
N GLN A 478 -22.40 18.72 18.89
CA GLN A 478 -21.29 17.78 19.10
C GLN A 478 -21.10 16.91 17.84
N MET A 479 -19.86 16.80 17.37
CA MET A 479 -19.51 16.06 16.15
C MET A 479 -19.70 14.54 16.31
N PHE A 480 -19.36 14.00 17.49
CA PHE A 480 -19.53 12.59 17.81
C PHE A 480 -20.16 12.41 19.20
N THR A 481 -21.02 11.42 19.30
CA THR A 481 -21.69 10.99 20.55
C THR A 481 -21.62 9.48 20.69
N ASN A 482 -22.00 8.96 21.86
CA ASN A 482 -22.16 7.52 22.07
C ASN A 482 -23.32 6.88 21.28
N LYS A 483 -24.10 7.69 20.53
CA LYS A 483 -25.17 7.24 19.63
C LYS A 483 -24.81 7.34 18.15
N THR A 484 -23.70 8.00 17.80
CA THR A 484 -23.25 8.18 16.41
C THR A 484 -23.18 6.85 15.68
N LYS A 485 -23.65 6.86 14.42
CA LYS A 485 -23.67 5.69 13.53
C LYS A 485 -22.94 6.02 12.23
N SER A 486 -22.19 5.06 11.74
CA SER A 486 -21.29 5.24 10.62
C SER A 486 -21.48 4.18 9.56
N ILE A 487 -21.31 4.61 8.32
CA ILE A 487 -21.16 3.74 7.16
C ILE A 487 -19.69 3.76 6.74
N VAL A 488 -19.12 2.59 6.47
CA VAL A 488 -17.73 2.47 6.01
C VAL A 488 -17.72 2.23 4.51
N TRP A 489 -17.04 3.10 3.75
CA TRP A 489 -16.78 2.87 2.33
C TRP A 489 -15.48 2.07 2.18
N GLY A 490 -15.55 0.90 1.56
CA GLY A 490 -14.44 -0.02 1.36
C GLY A 490 -14.48 -1.25 2.27
N MET A 491 -13.98 -2.39 1.78
CA MET A 491 -13.96 -3.67 2.51
C MET A 491 -12.86 -3.69 3.59
N GLN A 492 -13.09 -3.02 4.71
CA GLN A 492 -12.10 -2.82 5.79
C GLN A 492 -12.44 -3.59 7.07
N ASN A 493 -12.47 -4.91 6.98
CA ASN A 493 -12.92 -5.77 8.08
C ASN A 493 -12.15 -5.54 9.39
N ARG A 494 -10.83 -5.35 9.33
CA ARG A 494 -10.02 -5.09 10.55
C ARG A 494 -10.34 -3.75 11.20
N ALA A 495 -10.55 -2.71 10.40
CA ALA A 495 -10.91 -1.38 10.91
C ALA A 495 -12.31 -1.41 11.53
N VAL A 496 -13.28 -2.04 10.85
CA VAL A 496 -14.63 -2.22 11.38
C VAL A 496 -14.62 -2.99 12.68
N GLN A 497 -13.93 -4.15 12.75
CA GLN A 497 -13.81 -4.91 14.00
C GLN A 497 -13.18 -4.07 15.11
N SER A 498 -12.12 -3.32 14.82
CA SER A 498 -11.46 -2.43 15.80
C SER A 498 -12.39 -1.33 16.33
N MET A 499 -13.28 -0.78 15.49
CA MET A 499 -14.30 0.17 15.93
C MET A 499 -15.32 -0.51 16.86
N LEU A 500 -15.79 -1.71 16.52
CA LEU A 500 -16.74 -2.46 17.35
C LEU A 500 -16.15 -2.89 18.69
N ASP A 501 -14.88 -3.27 18.71
CA ASP A 501 -14.19 -3.63 19.95
C ASP A 501 -14.06 -2.39 20.85
N PHE A 502 -13.70 -1.24 20.26
CA PHE A 502 -13.66 0.06 20.95
C PHE A 502 -15.02 0.43 21.52
N ASP A 503 -16.08 0.29 20.73
CA ASP A 503 -17.46 0.57 21.15
C ASP A 503 -17.87 -0.30 22.35
N PHE A 504 -17.52 -1.58 22.31
CA PHE A 504 -17.82 -2.54 23.38
C PHE A 504 -17.11 -2.17 24.68
N VAL A 505 -15.80 -1.87 24.65
CA VAL A 505 -15.06 -1.46 25.86
C VAL A 505 -15.48 -0.06 26.36
N CYS A 506 -16.01 0.78 25.47
CA CYS A 506 -16.65 2.05 25.82
C CYS A 506 -18.05 1.88 26.43
N ARG A 507 -18.58 0.65 26.53
CA ARG A 507 -19.94 0.35 27.02
C ARG A 507 -21.04 1.01 26.20
N ARG A 508 -20.83 1.14 24.88
CA ARG A 508 -21.93 1.53 23.99
C ARG A 508 -23.01 0.47 24.00
N THR A 509 -24.26 0.91 23.81
CA THR A 509 -25.40 -0.01 23.69
C THR A 509 -25.45 -0.68 22.32
N GLU A 510 -24.90 -0.03 21.30
CA GLU A 510 -24.94 -0.50 19.92
C GLU A 510 -23.62 -0.22 19.16
N PRO A 511 -23.29 -1.07 18.18
CA PRO A 511 -22.25 -0.83 17.18
C PRO A 511 -22.29 0.58 16.59
N SER A 512 -21.14 1.19 16.40
CA SER A 512 -21.00 2.44 15.65
C SER A 512 -21.01 2.21 14.14
N VAL A 513 -20.72 1.01 13.65
CA VAL A 513 -20.78 0.69 12.21
C VAL A 513 -22.08 -0.04 11.90
N VAL A 514 -22.89 0.53 11.02
CA VAL A 514 -24.20 -0.04 10.64
C VAL A 514 -24.21 -0.67 9.26
N ALA A 515 -23.31 -0.25 8.38
CA ALA A 515 -23.18 -0.81 7.03
C ALA A 515 -21.77 -0.60 6.44
N ILE A 516 -21.45 -1.41 5.44
CA ILE A 516 -20.27 -1.27 4.58
C ILE A 516 -20.74 -1.06 3.14
N ILE A 517 -20.08 -0.19 2.39
CA ILE A 517 -20.27 -0.04 0.94
C ILE A 517 -19.04 -0.61 0.23
N TYR A 518 -19.24 -1.58 -0.66
CA TYR A 518 -18.17 -2.15 -1.47
C TYR A 518 -18.66 -2.46 -2.91
N PRO A 519 -18.28 -1.66 -3.91
CA PRO A 519 -18.92 -1.68 -5.23
C PRO A 519 -18.59 -2.92 -6.09
N PHE A 520 -17.59 -3.70 -5.68
CA PHE A 520 -17.10 -4.86 -6.45
C PHE A 520 -17.83 -6.16 -6.13
N THR A 521 -18.61 -6.22 -5.05
CA THR A 521 -19.38 -7.40 -4.65
C THR A 521 -20.87 -7.08 -4.63
N GLY A 522 -21.73 -8.08 -4.86
CA GLY A 522 -23.16 -7.94 -4.59
C GLY A 522 -23.47 -7.77 -3.10
N ASP A 523 -24.70 -7.40 -2.81
CA ASP A 523 -25.18 -7.25 -1.43
C ASP A 523 -25.04 -8.56 -0.64
N HIS A 524 -24.42 -8.49 0.53
CA HIS A 524 -24.24 -9.63 1.43
C HIS A 524 -24.13 -9.17 2.88
N LYS A 525 -23.86 -10.09 3.81
CA LYS A 525 -23.61 -9.77 5.22
C LYS A 525 -22.23 -10.26 5.61
N GLN A 526 -21.48 -9.43 6.33
CA GLN A 526 -20.17 -9.75 6.85
C GLN A 526 -20.27 -10.03 8.36
N LYS A 527 -19.60 -11.09 8.81
CA LYS A 527 -19.52 -11.45 10.23
C LYS A 527 -18.49 -10.60 10.97
N PHE A 528 -18.86 -10.18 12.17
CA PHE A 528 -18.03 -9.42 13.13
C PHE A 528 -18.32 -9.87 14.56
N TYR A 529 -17.50 -9.46 15.51
CA TYR A 529 -17.72 -9.66 16.95
C TYR A 529 -18.21 -8.40 17.65
N TRP A 530 -19.15 -8.58 18.57
CA TRP A 530 -19.55 -7.61 19.58
C TRP A 530 -19.24 -8.19 20.96
N GLY A 531 -18.05 -7.86 21.47
CA GLY A 531 -17.45 -8.57 22.60
C GLY A 531 -17.11 -10.01 22.19
N HIS A 532 -17.89 -10.98 22.66
CA HIS A 532 -17.73 -12.40 22.32
C HIS A 532 -18.82 -12.93 21.37
N LYS A 533 -19.84 -12.13 21.06
CA LYS A 533 -20.99 -12.54 20.24
C LYS A 533 -20.74 -12.21 18.77
N GLU A 534 -20.95 -13.19 17.87
CA GLU A 534 -20.98 -12.92 16.43
C GLU A 534 -22.22 -12.10 16.06
N ILE A 535 -22.01 -11.04 15.29
CA ILE A 535 -23.04 -10.20 14.68
C ILE A 535 -22.81 -10.11 13.16
N LEU A 536 -23.83 -9.64 12.44
CA LEU A 536 -23.79 -9.47 10.99
C LEU A 536 -23.98 -7.99 10.63
N ILE A 537 -23.04 -7.43 9.89
CA ILE A 537 -23.15 -6.08 9.31
C ILE A 537 -23.42 -6.22 7.80
N PRO A 538 -24.44 -5.56 7.25
CA PRO A 538 -24.74 -5.61 5.83
C PRO A 538 -23.66 -4.88 5.00
N VAL A 539 -23.33 -5.48 3.86
CA VAL A 539 -22.46 -4.91 2.84
C VAL A 539 -23.32 -4.64 1.60
N TYR A 540 -23.25 -3.42 1.08
CA TYR A 540 -24.02 -2.99 -0.08
C TYR A 540 -23.12 -2.69 -1.26
N LYS A 541 -23.60 -3.01 -2.47
CA LYS A 541 -22.92 -2.62 -3.71
C LYS A 541 -23.09 -1.13 -4.00
N GLN A 542 -24.28 -0.58 -3.78
CA GLN A 542 -24.64 0.80 -4.09
C GLN A 542 -24.77 1.64 -2.81
N MET A 543 -24.20 2.86 -2.81
CA MET A 543 -24.28 3.78 -1.67
C MET A 543 -25.73 4.15 -1.35
N LYS A 544 -26.54 4.42 -2.38
CA LYS A 544 -27.96 4.74 -2.24
C LYS A 544 -28.73 3.72 -1.40
N ASP A 545 -28.47 2.43 -1.58
CA ASP A 545 -29.15 1.37 -0.83
C ASP A 545 -28.76 1.37 0.65
N ALA A 546 -27.47 1.60 0.94
CA ALA A 546 -26.98 1.74 2.30
C ALA A 546 -27.59 2.96 3.01
N MET A 547 -27.57 4.12 2.37
CA MET A 547 -28.14 5.36 2.93
C MET A 547 -29.64 5.23 3.19
N THR A 548 -30.38 4.64 2.25
CA THR A 548 -31.84 4.43 2.39
C THR A 548 -32.19 3.50 3.54
N LYS A 549 -31.42 2.42 3.73
CA LYS A 549 -31.70 1.40 4.76
C LYS A 549 -31.19 1.80 6.15
N HIS A 550 -30.26 2.75 6.24
CA HIS A 550 -29.63 3.22 7.47
C HIS A 550 -29.75 4.76 7.60
N PRO A 551 -30.98 5.29 7.76
CA PRO A 551 -31.23 6.74 7.82
C PRO A 551 -30.64 7.41 9.07
N ASP A 552 -30.27 6.63 10.08
CA ASP A 552 -29.65 7.04 11.34
C ASP A 552 -28.13 7.23 11.24
N ALA A 553 -27.50 6.80 10.14
CA ALA A 553 -26.08 7.04 9.89
C ALA A 553 -25.82 8.52 9.60
N ASP A 554 -25.00 9.15 10.45
CA ASP A 554 -24.59 10.56 10.38
C ASP A 554 -23.11 10.73 10.00
N VAL A 555 -22.34 9.65 9.98
CA VAL A 555 -20.91 9.63 9.64
C VAL A 555 -20.62 8.68 8.48
N LEU A 556 -19.74 9.09 7.57
CA LEU A 556 -19.14 8.19 6.58
C LEU A 556 -17.62 8.13 6.76
N VAL A 557 -17.07 6.92 6.91
CA VAL A 557 -15.62 6.68 6.95
C VAL A 557 -15.17 6.16 5.59
N ASN A 558 -14.45 6.98 4.83
CA ASN A 558 -14.10 6.73 3.45
C ASN A 558 -12.68 6.14 3.30
N PHE A 559 -12.59 4.83 3.06
CA PHE A 559 -11.34 4.13 2.70
C PHE A 559 -11.17 3.93 1.20
N ALA A 560 -11.83 4.74 0.37
CA ALA A 560 -11.55 4.78 -1.07
C ALA A 560 -10.07 5.06 -1.36
N SER A 561 -9.57 4.54 -2.47
CA SER A 561 -8.23 4.89 -2.96
C SER A 561 -8.13 6.37 -3.31
N LEU A 562 -6.93 6.94 -3.39
CA LEU A 562 -6.71 8.34 -3.83
C LEU A 562 -7.39 8.67 -5.16
N ARG A 563 -7.58 7.67 -6.04
CA ARG A 563 -8.21 7.81 -7.36
C ARG A 563 -9.74 7.87 -7.30
N SER A 564 -10.34 7.28 -6.28
CA SER A 564 -11.80 7.13 -6.12
C SER A 564 -12.37 7.91 -4.93
N ALA A 565 -11.51 8.48 -4.08
CA ALA A 565 -11.92 9.22 -2.89
C ALA A 565 -12.69 10.50 -3.22
N TYR A 566 -12.30 11.21 -4.30
CA TYR A 566 -13.02 12.40 -4.75
C TYR A 566 -14.46 12.08 -5.14
N SER A 567 -14.67 11.12 -6.05
CA SER A 567 -16.01 10.77 -6.55
C SER A 567 -16.92 10.20 -5.46
N SER A 568 -16.40 9.27 -4.64
CA SER A 568 -17.17 8.68 -3.52
C SER A 568 -17.56 9.72 -2.45
N THR A 569 -16.71 10.70 -2.18
CA THR A 569 -17.02 11.78 -1.23
C THR A 569 -18.05 12.74 -1.82
N MET A 570 -17.94 13.09 -3.11
CA MET A 570 -18.95 13.90 -3.80
C MET A 570 -20.33 13.21 -3.80
N GLU A 571 -20.38 11.92 -4.13
CA GLU A 571 -21.61 11.10 -4.05
C GLU A 571 -22.19 11.10 -2.64
N THR A 572 -21.35 10.96 -1.61
CA THR A 572 -21.79 10.98 -0.21
C THR A 572 -22.47 12.31 0.16
N MET A 573 -21.97 13.44 -0.34
CA MET A 573 -22.53 14.77 -0.06
C MET A 573 -23.89 15.02 -0.73
N GLU A 574 -24.37 14.11 -1.58
CA GLU A 574 -25.75 14.12 -2.08
C GLU A 574 -26.76 13.65 -1.03
N PHE A 575 -26.31 12.97 0.03
CA PHE A 575 -27.16 12.43 1.10
C PHE A 575 -27.11 13.32 2.36
N PRO A 576 -28.15 14.13 2.64
CA PRO A 576 -28.12 15.13 3.73
C PRO A 576 -27.99 14.56 5.15
N GLN A 577 -28.26 13.26 5.32
CA GLN A 577 -28.12 12.56 6.60
C GLN A 577 -26.66 12.52 7.08
N ILE A 578 -25.70 12.51 6.16
CA ILE A 578 -24.27 12.48 6.50
C ILE A 578 -23.81 13.90 6.84
N ARG A 579 -23.33 14.06 8.07
CA ARG A 579 -22.87 15.34 8.64
C ARG A 579 -21.35 15.40 8.78
N THR A 580 -20.68 14.24 8.86
CA THR A 580 -19.23 14.14 8.93
C THR A 580 -18.70 13.07 7.97
N ILE A 581 -17.67 13.41 7.20
CA ILE A 581 -16.97 12.48 6.32
C ILE A 581 -15.49 12.43 6.72
N ALA A 582 -14.97 11.24 7.00
CA ALA A 582 -13.55 11.03 7.25
C ALA A 582 -12.88 10.44 5.99
N ILE A 583 -11.96 11.18 5.38
CA ILE A 583 -11.27 10.75 4.15
C ILE A 583 -9.90 10.20 4.52
N ILE A 584 -9.72 8.88 4.44
CA ILE A 584 -8.49 8.22 4.91
C ILE A 584 -7.35 8.30 3.88
N ALA A 585 -7.69 8.37 2.59
CA ALA A 585 -6.72 8.34 1.50
C ALA A 585 -5.70 9.49 1.55
N GLU A 586 -4.42 9.16 1.38
CA GLU A 586 -3.33 10.09 1.14
C GLU A 586 -3.06 10.23 -0.36
N GLY A 587 -2.66 11.43 -0.81
CA GLY A 587 -2.27 11.67 -2.21
C GLY A 587 -3.43 12.03 -3.15
N ILE A 588 -4.50 12.64 -2.62
CA ILE A 588 -5.54 13.25 -3.47
C ILE A 588 -5.01 14.60 -4.00
N PRO A 589 -5.20 14.91 -5.29
CA PRO A 589 -4.85 16.21 -5.85
C PRO A 589 -5.39 17.39 -5.05
N GLU A 590 -4.54 18.39 -4.80
CA GLU A 590 -4.85 19.59 -4.03
C GLU A 590 -6.13 20.26 -4.58
N ASN A 591 -6.26 20.32 -5.91
CA ASN A 591 -7.42 20.92 -6.56
C ASN A 591 -8.72 20.14 -6.33
N TYR A 592 -8.66 18.80 -6.26
CA TYR A 592 -9.82 17.98 -5.90
C TYR A 592 -10.23 18.22 -4.45
N THR A 593 -9.27 18.28 -3.53
CA THR A 593 -9.54 18.56 -2.12
C THR A 593 -10.17 19.95 -1.92
N ARG A 594 -9.71 20.98 -2.65
CA ARG A 594 -10.35 22.31 -2.64
C ARG A 594 -11.82 22.27 -3.09
N LYS A 595 -12.14 21.49 -4.12
CA LYS A 595 -13.53 21.30 -4.59
C LYS A 595 -14.38 20.58 -3.54
N LEU A 596 -13.82 19.56 -2.87
CA LEU A 596 -14.48 18.88 -1.75
C LEU A 596 -14.78 19.84 -0.60
N ILE A 597 -13.81 20.68 -0.20
CA ILE A 597 -13.99 21.69 0.85
C ILE A 597 -15.11 22.66 0.49
N LYS A 598 -15.13 23.18 -0.74
CA LYS A 598 -16.18 24.09 -1.22
C LYS A 598 -17.57 23.45 -1.08
N MET A 599 -17.73 22.24 -1.63
CA MET A 599 -19.01 21.52 -1.59
C MET A 599 -19.41 21.17 -0.14
N ALA A 600 -18.47 20.76 0.70
CA ALA A 600 -18.72 20.45 2.10
C ALA A 600 -19.21 21.68 2.88
N ASN A 601 -18.62 22.86 2.63
CA ASN A 601 -19.08 24.12 3.22
C ASN A 601 -20.49 24.49 2.74
N GLU A 602 -20.78 24.34 1.45
CA GLU A 602 -22.12 24.59 0.87
C GLU A 602 -23.19 23.65 1.46
N LYS A 603 -22.82 22.40 1.75
CA LYS A 603 -23.71 21.36 2.33
C LYS A 603 -23.67 21.33 3.86
N ASN A 604 -22.83 22.14 4.50
CA ASN A 604 -22.58 22.15 5.93
C ASN A 604 -22.20 20.74 6.47
N VAL A 605 -21.25 20.08 5.81
CA VAL A 605 -20.68 18.78 6.15
C VAL A 605 -19.25 18.98 6.63
N SER A 606 -18.87 18.37 7.75
CA SER A 606 -17.49 18.40 8.24
C SER A 606 -16.65 17.32 7.56
N ILE A 607 -15.47 17.68 7.03
CA ILE A 607 -14.51 16.72 6.47
C ILE A 607 -13.29 16.61 7.38
N ILE A 608 -13.02 15.42 7.92
CA ILE A 608 -11.76 15.11 8.61
C ILE A 608 -10.83 14.41 7.61
N GLY A 609 -9.64 14.95 7.38
CA GLY A 609 -8.75 14.54 6.29
C GLY A 609 -8.87 15.46 5.06
N PRO A 610 -8.30 15.09 3.90
CA PRO A 610 -7.72 13.78 3.58
C PRO A 610 -6.37 13.50 4.25
N ALA A 611 -5.75 12.36 3.93
CA ALA A 611 -4.48 11.91 4.50
C ALA A 611 -4.49 11.86 6.03
N THR A 612 -5.55 11.29 6.60
CA THR A 612 -5.73 11.17 8.05
C THR A 612 -6.00 9.74 8.47
N VAL A 613 -5.65 9.42 9.72
CA VAL A 613 -6.17 8.22 10.39
C VAL A 613 -7.61 8.43 10.90
N GLY A 614 -8.02 9.70 11.07
CA GLY A 614 -9.31 10.12 11.59
C GLY A 614 -9.16 10.82 12.94
N GLY A 615 -9.81 10.27 13.97
CA GLY A 615 -9.93 10.85 15.30
C GLY A 615 -10.71 9.90 16.21
N LEU A 616 -10.71 10.20 17.50
CA LEU A 616 -11.46 9.43 18.48
C LEU A 616 -11.98 10.32 19.62
N LYS A 617 -13.15 9.97 20.14
CA LYS A 617 -13.75 10.55 21.33
C LYS A 617 -13.97 9.40 22.33
N PRO A 618 -13.10 9.23 23.34
CA PRO A 618 -13.21 8.16 24.33
C PRO A 618 -14.60 8.03 24.94
N GLY A 619 -15.10 6.80 25.06
CA GLY A 619 -16.46 6.51 25.51
C GLY A 619 -17.57 6.76 24.47
N CYS A 620 -17.24 7.36 23.32
CA CYS A 620 -18.20 7.76 22.31
C CYS A 620 -17.97 7.09 20.95
N PHE A 621 -16.91 7.43 20.22
CA PHE A 621 -16.73 6.97 18.84
C PHE A 621 -15.26 7.04 18.43
N LYS A 622 -14.84 6.12 17.57
CA LYS A 622 -13.50 6.09 16.98
C LYS A 622 -13.64 5.96 15.47
N ILE A 623 -12.90 6.76 14.71
CA ILE A 623 -12.86 6.68 13.25
C ILE A 623 -11.83 5.61 12.85
N GLY A 624 -12.30 4.54 12.21
CA GLY A 624 -11.46 3.55 11.55
C GLY A 624 -10.37 3.00 12.46
N ASN A 625 -9.12 3.22 12.08
CA ASN A 625 -7.95 2.64 12.76
C ASN A 625 -7.39 3.48 13.92
N THR A 626 -7.97 4.65 14.24
CA THR A 626 -7.39 5.61 15.20
C THR A 626 -7.16 4.98 16.59
N GLY A 627 -5.99 5.14 17.20
CA GLY A 627 -5.67 4.50 18.49
C GLY A 627 -5.27 3.03 18.39
N GLY A 628 -5.33 2.43 17.20
CA GLY A 628 -4.84 1.08 16.92
C GLY A 628 -5.57 -0.06 17.60
N MET A 629 -4.81 -1.10 17.97
CA MET A 629 -5.33 -2.33 18.57
C MET A 629 -5.82 -2.10 20.00
N MET A 630 -6.59 -3.07 20.52
CA MET A 630 -7.20 -2.98 21.85
C MET A 630 -6.18 -2.80 22.98
N ASP A 631 -4.98 -3.37 22.84
CA ASP A 631 -3.90 -3.20 23.81
C ASP A 631 -3.54 -1.72 24.03
N ASN A 632 -3.44 -0.93 22.97
CA ASN A 632 -3.17 0.50 23.07
C ASN A 632 -4.39 1.31 23.53
N ILE A 633 -5.61 0.93 23.13
CA ILE A 633 -6.85 1.54 23.64
C ILE A 633 -6.92 1.41 25.16
N LEU A 634 -6.57 0.24 25.71
CA LEU A 634 -6.53 0.01 27.15
C LEU A 634 -5.34 0.71 27.81
N HIS A 635 -4.14 0.61 27.23
CA HIS A 635 -2.92 1.22 27.78
C HIS A 635 -3.03 2.74 27.91
N SER A 636 -3.51 3.41 26.86
CA SER A 636 -3.73 4.86 26.83
C SER A 636 -5.09 5.26 27.44
N LYS A 637 -5.80 4.29 28.04
CA LYS A 637 -7.10 4.45 28.70
C LYS A 637 -8.12 5.22 27.85
N LEU A 638 -8.23 4.88 26.57
CA LEU A 638 -9.09 5.55 25.58
C LEU A 638 -10.55 5.06 25.60
N TYR A 639 -10.91 4.13 26.49
CA TYR A 639 -12.28 3.62 26.65
C TYR A 639 -13.18 4.55 27.49
N ARG A 640 -12.62 5.61 28.10
CA ARG A 640 -13.35 6.59 28.92
C ARG A 640 -12.80 8.01 28.71
N PRO A 641 -13.66 9.05 28.77
CA PRO A 641 -13.23 10.43 28.56
C PRO A 641 -12.40 10.96 29.74
N GLY A 642 -11.37 11.75 29.42
CA GLY A 642 -10.71 12.68 30.37
C GLY A 642 -11.15 14.12 30.12
N SER A 643 -10.28 15.10 30.38
CA SER A 643 -10.60 16.54 30.26
C SER A 643 -9.84 17.27 29.14
N VAL A 644 -8.94 16.56 28.43
CA VAL A 644 -8.00 17.16 27.48
C VAL A 644 -8.42 16.88 26.04
N ALA A 645 -8.61 17.91 25.22
CA ALA A 645 -8.80 17.72 23.78
C ALA A 645 -7.53 18.05 23.01
N TYR A 646 -7.28 17.36 21.91
CA TYR A 646 -6.15 17.68 21.04
C TYR A 646 -6.51 17.71 19.56
N VAL A 647 -5.77 18.52 18.80
CA VAL A 647 -5.78 18.52 17.35
C VAL A 647 -4.35 18.46 16.82
N SER A 648 -4.12 17.61 15.82
CA SER A 648 -2.82 17.33 15.21
C SER A 648 -2.94 17.24 13.69
N ARG A 649 -1.87 17.52 12.94
CA ARG A 649 -1.79 17.13 11.51
C ARG A 649 -1.50 15.64 11.33
N SER A 650 -0.49 15.13 12.04
CA SER A 650 -0.04 13.75 11.89
C SER A 650 -0.92 12.75 12.63
N GLY A 651 -1.40 11.73 11.90
CA GLY A 651 -2.10 10.58 12.50
C GLY A 651 -1.19 9.68 13.34
N GLY A 652 0.11 9.58 13.04
CA GLY A 652 1.07 8.86 13.89
C GLY A 652 1.26 9.56 15.23
N MET A 653 1.40 10.89 15.19
CA MET A 653 1.59 11.68 16.41
C MET A 653 0.31 11.83 17.23
N SER A 654 -0.88 11.75 16.64
CA SER A 654 -2.12 11.72 17.44
C SER A 654 -2.14 10.51 18.39
N ASN A 655 -1.59 9.38 17.99
CA ASN A 655 -1.51 8.21 18.87
C ASN A 655 -0.37 8.31 19.91
N GLU A 656 0.72 9.01 19.60
CA GLU A 656 1.71 9.36 20.62
C GLU A 656 1.13 10.39 21.61
N LEU A 657 0.31 11.35 21.16
CA LEU A 657 -0.42 12.28 22.02
C LEU A 657 -1.41 11.55 22.93
N ASN A 658 -2.11 10.51 22.44
CA ASN A 658 -2.94 9.66 23.30
C ASN A 658 -2.12 9.11 24.48
N ASN A 659 -0.93 8.58 24.21
CA ASN A 659 -0.01 8.04 25.23
C ASN A 659 0.51 9.14 26.17
N ILE A 660 1.00 10.26 25.63
CA ILE A 660 1.53 11.39 26.43
C ILE A 660 0.44 11.95 27.35
N VAL A 661 -0.74 12.27 26.80
CA VAL A 661 -1.87 12.82 27.57
C VAL A 661 -2.34 11.82 28.62
N SER A 662 -2.43 10.52 28.29
CA SER A 662 -2.87 9.50 29.27
C SER A 662 -1.92 9.35 30.47
N LYS A 663 -0.63 9.66 30.29
CA LYS A 663 0.38 9.63 31.36
C LYS A 663 0.44 10.93 32.14
N ALA A 664 0.20 12.07 31.48
CA ALA A 664 0.31 13.41 32.05
C ALA A 664 -0.99 13.90 32.74
N THR A 665 -2.16 13.37 32.37
CA THR A 665 -3.47 13.91 32.78
C THR A 665 -4.50 12.80 33.10
N ASP A 666 -5.78 13.15 33.30
CA ASP A 666 -6.89 12.20 33.42
C ASP A 666 -7.24 11.48 32.09
N GLY A 667 -6.71 11.97 30.96
CA GLY A 667 -6.83 11.38 29.64
C GLY A 667 -7.49 12.29 28.61
N VAL A 668 -7.69 11.72 27.42
CA VAL A 668 -8.24 12.43 26.26
C VAL A 668 -9.77 12.53 26.36
N TYR A 669 -10.33 13.70 26.09
CA TYR A 669 -11.77 13.91 25.87
C TYR A 669 -12.14 13.73 24.39
N GLU A 670 -11.42 14.37 23.48
CA GLU A 670 -11.57 14.22 22.03
C GLU A 670 -10.23 14.51 21.34
N GLY A 671 -9.83 13.66 20.40
CA GLY A 671 -8.59 13.81 19.64
C GLY A 671 -8.84 13.71 18.14
N VAL A 672 -8.37 14.69 17.37
CA VAL A 672 -8.52 14.68 15.90
C VAL A 672 -7.17 14.85 15.21
N ALA A 673 -6.92 14.03 14.19
CA ALA A 673 -5.90 14.29 13.20
C ALA A 673 -6.55 14.92 11.95
N ILE A 674 -6.24 16.18 11.64
CA ILE A 674 -6.85 16.88 10.49
C ILE A 674 -6.32 16.37 9.14
N GLY A 675 -5.15 15.73 9.14
CA GLY A 675 -4.49 15.18 7.95
C GLY A 675 -3.27 15.97 7.49
N GLY A 676 -2.39 15.30 6.73
CA GLY A 676 -1.11 15.87 6.25
C GLY A 676 -1.19 16.62 4.90
N ASP A 677 -2.36 16.63 4.27
CA ASP A 677 -2.55 17.34 3.00
C ASP A 677 -2.49 18.86 3.19
N ARG A 678 -2.13 19.58 2.11
CA ARG A 678 -1.97 21.05 2.16
C ARG A 678 -3.24 21.79 2.58
N TYR A 679 -4.40 21.31 2.13
CA TYR A 679 -5.71 21.86 2.44
C TYR A 679 -6.55 20.81 3.17
N PRO A 680 -6.45 20.68 4.50
CA PRO A 680 -7.28 19.75 5.25
C PRO A 680 -8.74 20.19 5.20
N GLY A 681 -9.68 19.26 5.16
CA GLY A 681 -11.12 19.51 5.06
C GLY A 681 -11.63 20.44 6.16
N THR A 682 -11.22 20.14 7.38
CA THR A 682 -11.39 20.96 8.60
C THR A 682 -10.00 21.30 9.14
N THR A 683 -9.86 22.50 9.68
CA THR A 683 -8.59 23.10 10.09
C THR A 683 -8.39 23.01 11.61
N PHE A 684 -7.18 23.37 12.09
CA PHE A 684 -6.93 23.49 13.53
C PHE A 684 -7.97 24.38 14.24
N MET A 685 -8.27 25.53 13.66
CA MET A 685 -9.18 26.50 14.25
C MET A 685 -10.61 25.97 14.35
N ASP A 686 -11.08 25.24 13.34
CA ASP A 686 -12.41 24.61 13.35
C ASP A 686 -12.58 23.69 14.56
N HIS A 687 -11.57 22.85 14.83
CA HIS A 687 -11.58 21.94 15.98
C HIS A 687 -11.40 22.65 17.31
N ILE A 688 -10.46 23.61 17.40
CA ILE A 688 -10.22 24.38 18.63
C ILE A 688 -11.47 25.15 19.05
N MET A 689 -12.23 25.71 18.11
CA MET A 689 -13.48 26.38 18.43
C MET A 689 -14.57 25.42 18.92
N ARG A 690 -14.64 24.20 18.37
CA ARG A 690 -15.52 23.15 18.94
C ARG A 690 -15.08 22.80 20.37
N TYR A 691 -13.78 22.70 20.61
CA TYR A 691 -13.23 22.37 21.92
C TYR A 691 -13.44 23.49 22.94
N GLN A 692 -13.31 24.74 22.51
CA GLN A 692 -13.63 25.91 23.31
C GLN A 692 -15.11 25.92 23.72
N ALA A 693 -16.02 25.52 22.82
CA ALA A 693 -17.46 25.51 23.07
C ALA A 693 -17.98 24.35 23.93
N ASP A 694 -17.25 23.23 24.06
CA ASP A 694 -17.69 22.08 24.88
C ASP A 694 -17.19 22.23 26.33
N ASP A 695 -18.11 22.46 27.27
CA ASP A 695 -17.79 22.69 28.68
C ASP A 695 -17.03 21.54 29.35
N ASN A 696 -17.08 20.32 28.83
CA ASN A 696 -16.35 19.19 29.40
C ASN A 696 -14.84 19.24 29.11
N ILE A 697 -14.44 19.94 28.04
CA ILE A 697 -13.03 20.13 27.71
C ILE A 697 -12.48 21.27 28.57
N LYS A 698 -11.41 21.00 29.31
CA LYS A 698 -10.80 21.95 30.25
C LYS A 698 -9.46 22.51 29.79
N MET A 699 -8.77 21.79 28.89
CA MET A 699 -7.55 22.28 28.23
C MET A 699 -7.44 21.69 26.82
N ILE A 700 -6.71 22.40 25.96
CA ILE A 700 -6.56 22.07 24.55
C ILE A 700 -5.07 21.89 24.23
N VAL A 701 -4.73 20.89 23.44
CA VAL A 701 -3.37 20.64 22.93
C VAL A 701 -3.36 20.77 21.40
N LEU A 702 -2.50 21.63 20.87
CA LEU A 702 -2.28 21.83 19.45
C LEU A 702 -0.90 21.30 19.06
N LEU A 703 -0.87 20.30 18.17
CA LEU A 703 0.37 19.85 17.54
C LEU A 703 0.40 20.33 16.08
N GLY A 704 1.01 21.50 15.88
CA GLY A 704 1.20 22.14 14.58
C GLY A 704 2.40 21.58 13.82
N GLU A 705 2.66 22.12 12.64
CA GLU A 705 3.74 21.66 11.76
C GLU A 705 4.33 22.81 10.93
N VAL A 706 5.53 22.64 10.41
CA VAL A 706 6.13 23.52 9.40
C VAL A 706 5.25 23.59 8.15
N GLY A 707 5.19 24.75 7.50
CA GLY A 707 4.38 24.99 6.30
C GLY A 707 2.98 25.53 6.59
N GLY A 708 2.47 26.43 5.75
CA GLY A 708 1.19 27.10 5.97
C GLY A 708 1.18 28.10 7.13
N VAL A 709 0.03 28.75 7.36
CA VAL A 709 -0.13 29.85 8.33
C VAL A 709 -1.35 29.68 9.25
N GLU A 710 -1.92 28.47 9.33
CA GLU A 710 -3.14 28.18 10.09
C GLU A 710 -2.98 28.48 11.59
N GLU A 711 -1.80 28.24 12.17
CA GLU A 711 -1.54 28.48 13.59
C GLU A 711 -1.59 29.97 13.99
N TYR A 712 -1.42 30.90 13.04
CA TYR A 712 -1.56 32.33 13.32
C TYR A 712 -3.03 32.74 13.56
N GLU A 713 -4.00 32.00 13.01
CA GLU A 713 -5.41 32.23 13.33
C GLU A 713 -5.69 31.91 14.80
N VAL A 714 -5.02 30.87 15.32
CA VAL A 714 -5.07 30.51 16.75
C VAL A 714 -4.43 31.60 17.60
N CYS A 715 -3.28 32.14 17.19
CA CYS A 715 -2.63 33.28 17.86
C CYS A 715 -3.57 34.48 17.96
N LYS A 716 -4.22 34.83 16.84
CA LYS A 716 -5.20 35.93 16.79
C LYS A 716 -6.38 35.67 17.71
N ALA A 717 -6.91 34.45 17.73
CA ALA A 717 -8.04 34.09 18.58
C ALA A 717 -7.71 34.07 20.09
N LEU A 718 -6.48 33.73 20.48
CA LEU A 718 -5.98 33.87 21.86
C LEU A 718 -5.91 35.34 22.26
N GLN A 719 -5.32 36.19 21.42
CA GLN A 719 -5.19 37.64 21.66
C GLN A 719 -6.56 38.33 21.75
N GLU A 720 -7.51 37.93 20.89
CA GLU A 720 -8.90 38.40 20.91
C GLU A 720 -9.75 37.78 22.04
N LYS A 721 -9.17 36.91 22.88
CA LYS A 721 -9.84 36.17 23.97
C LYS A 721 -11.06 35.36 23.51
N LYS A 722 -11.07 34.92 22.25
CA LYS A 722 -12.05 33.94 21.73
C LYS A 722 -11.72 32.54 22.23
N ILE A 723 -10.43 32.24 22.39
CA ILE A 723 -9.94 31.06 23.09
C ILE A 723 -9.61 31.49 24.51
N THR A 724 -10.32 30.94 25.49
CA THR A 724 -10.12 31.26 26.91
C THR A 724 -9.64 30.08 27.74
N LYS A 725 -9.78 28.85 27.23
CA LYS A 725 -9.23 27.65 27.86
C LYS A 725 -7.71 27.61 27.67
N PRO A 726 -6.95 27.04 28.63
CA PRO A 726 -5.51 26.84 28.45
C PRO A 726 -5.20 26.05 27.18
N LEU A 727 -4.35 26.63 26.33
CA LEU A 727 -3.86 26.02 25.10
C LEU A 727 -2.37 25.70 25.24
N VAL A 728 -2.01 24.42 25.19
CA VAL A 728 -0.62 23.96 25.02
C VAL A 728 -0.38 23.77 23.53
N ALA A 729 0.69 24.33 22.97
CA ALA A 729 0.95 24.26 21.55
C ALA A 729 2.42 23.96 21.23
N TRP A 730 2.67 23.14 20.22
CA TRP A 730 4.00 22.91 19.65
C TRP A 730 3.90 22.68 18.15
N CYS A 731 4.67 23.43 17.37
CA CYS A 731 4.87 23.22 15.94
C CYS A 731 6.15 22.43 15.70
N ILE A 732 6.05 21.27 15.04
CA ILE A 732 7.20 20.43 14.67
C ILE A 732 7.85 20.90 13.36
N GLY A 733 9.11 20.56 13.14
CA GLY A 733 9.91 20.95 11.96
C GLY A 733 10.85 22.11 12.20
N THR A 734 11.35 22.27 13.44
CA THR A 734 12.34 23.29 13.80
C THR A 734 13.69 23.07 13.10
N CYS A 735 14.01 21.82 12.73
CA CYS A 735 15.23 21.48 11.98
C CYS A 735 15.30 22.10 10.58
N ALA A 736 14.16 22.48 9.98
CA ALA A 736 14.10 23.00 8.61
C ALA A 736 15.01 24.21 8.39
N GLY A 737 15.09 25.12 9.38
CA GLY A 737 15.96 26.29 9.34
C GLY A 737 17.45 25.98 9.51
N MET A 738 17.80 24.76 9.92
CA MET A 738 19.19 24.33 10.12
C MET A 738 19.79 23.65 8.87
N PHE A 739 18.97 23.35 7.86
CA PHE A 739 19.42 22.76 6.60
C PHE A 739 19.86 23.84 5.60
N THR A 740 20.83 23.50 4.74
CA THR A 740 21.40 24.44 3.75
C THR A 740 20.52 24.63 2.51
N SER A 741 19.55 23.76 2.31
CA SER A 741 18.63 23.75 1.18
C SER A 741 17.23 23.39 1.66
N GLU A 742 16.21 23.82 0.91
CA GLU A 742 14.82 23.44 1.19
C GLU A 742 14.66 21.90 1.21
N VAL A 743 13.99 21.41 2.25
CA VAL A 743 13.64 19.99 2.41
C VAL A 743 12.13 19.89 2.47
N GLN A 744 11.54 19.17 1.52
CA GLN A 744 10.14 18.78 1.57
C GLN A 744 10.00 17.60 2.54
N PHE A 745 9.28 17.80 3.64
CA PHE A 745 8.98 16.71 4.58
C PHE A 745 7.88 15.79 4.03
N GLY A 746 7.57 14.71 4.76
CA GLY A 746 6.74 13.60 4.26
C GLY A 746 5.32 14.02 3.89
N HIS A 747 4.68 14.81 4.75
CA HIS A 747 3.35 15.36 4.49
C HIS A 747 3.37 16.39 3.37
N ALA A 748 2.31 16.42 2.56
CA ALA A 748 2.23 17.29 1.38
C ALA A 748 2.29 18.79 1.76
N GLY A 749 1.67 19.16 2.88
CA GLY A 749 1.63 20.54 3.36
C GLY A 749 2.91 21.04 4.05
N SER A 750 3.89 20.16 4.30
CA SER A 750 5.05 20.48 5.14
C SER A 750 6.20 21.10 4.35
N CYS A 751 5.92 22.28 3.81
CA CYS A 751 6.84 23.08 2.99
C CYS A 751 6.70 24.55 3.40
N ALA A 752 7.79 25.17 3.85
CA ALA A 752 7.80 26.58 4.21
C ALA A 752 8.27 27.44 3.02
N ASN A 753 7.38 28.26 2.47
CA ASN A 753 7.72 29.19 1.38
C ASN A 753 8.15 30.58 1.89
N SER A 754 8.01 30.83 3.19
CA SER A 754 8.34 32.10 3.85
C SER A 754 8.74 31.89 5.32
N ASN A 755 9.40 32.89 5.93
CA ASN A 755 9.76 32.82 7.36
C ASN A 755 8.55 32.60 8.28
N LYS A 756 7.37 33.13 7.90
CA LYS A 756 6.13 32.93 8.65
C LYS A 756 5.69 31.47 8.66
N GLU A 757 6.03 30.70 7.64
CA GLU A 757 5.65 29.29 7.56
C GLU A 757 6.61 28.37 8.34
N THR A 758 7.69 28.90 8.93
CA THR A 758 8.65 28.11 9.71
C THR A 758 8.08 27.72 11.08
N ALA A 759 8.38 26.51 11.55
CA ALA A 759 7.91 26.04 12.85
C ALA A 759 8.40 26.93 14.01
N THR A 760 9.66 27.38 13.95
CA THR A 760 10.26 28.28 14.95
C THR A 760 9.49 29.60 15.08
N ALA A 761 9.19 30.27 13.95
CA ALA A 761 8.44 31.53 13.97
C ALA A 761 6.99 31.35 14.48
N LYS A 762 6.36 30.21 14.18
CA LYS A 762 5.03 29.87 14.70
C LYS A 762 5.05 29.63 16.21
N ASN A 763 6.04 28.89 16.71
CA ASN A 763 6.22 28.63 18.15
C ASN A 763 6.43 29.94 18.92
N GLU A 764 7.27 30.84 18.43
CA GLU A 764 7.47 32.17 19.01
C GLU A 764 6.17 32.99 19.02
N ALA A 765 5.42 33.00 17.92
CA ALA A 765 4.16 33.71 17.82
C ALA A 765 3.07 33.16 18.77
N LEU A 766 2.95 31.82 18.86
CA LEU A 766 2.03 31.16 19.79
C LEU A 766 2.37 31.47 21.25
N LYS A 767 3.66 31.43 21.60
CA LYS A 767 4.15 31.78 22.94
C LYS A 767 3.83 33.24 23.28
N ALA A 768 4.08 34.16 22.35
CA ALA A 768 3.76 35.58 22.51
C ALA A 768 2.25 35.86 22.60
N ALA A 769 1.42 35.04 21.96
CA ALA A 769 -0.04 35.13 22.04
C ALA A 769 -0.64 34.57 23.34
N GLY A 770 0.17 33.91 24.19
CA GLY A 770 -0.25 33.38 25.49
C GLY A 770 -0.50 31.87 25.51
N ALA A 771 -0.13 31.12 24.47
CA ALA A 771 -0.12 29.66 24.52
C ALA A 771 1.06 29.15 25.36
N TYR A 772 0.88 27.99 26.01
CA TYR A 772 1.96 27.28 26.68
C TYR A 772 2.78 26.50 25.63
N VAL A 773 3.97 26.99 25.30
CA VAL A 773 4.84 26.40 24.28
C VAL A 773 6.10 25.84 24.95
N PRO A 774 6.38 24.52 24.87
CA PRO A 774 7.61 23.93 25.41
C PRO A 774 8.84 24.36 24.61
N ASP A 775 10.04 24.12 25.14
CA ASP A 775 11.30 24.44 24.44
C ASP A 775 11.63 23.44 23.33
N SER A 776 11.19 22.19 23.45
CA SER A 776 11.25 21.16 22.42
C SER A 776 10.11 20.15 22.60
N PHE A 777 9.92 19.25 21.63
CA PHE A 777 8.88 18.20 21.73
C PHE A 777 9.04 17.32 22.97
N ASP A 778 10.26 17.10 23.45
CA ASP A 778 10.55 16.23 24.60
C ASP A 778 9.92 16.73 25.90
N TYR A 779 9.74 18.04 26.02
CA TYR A 779 9.15 18.69 27.20
C TYR A 779 7.63 18.90 27.06
N LEU A 780 7.02 18.47 25.94
CA LEU A 780 5.58 18.65 25.72
C LEU A 780 4.74 17.95 26.80
N GLY A 781 5.13 16.73 27.19
CA GLY A 781 4.46 15.99 28.27
C GLY A 781 4.52 16.72 29.61
N ASP A 782 5.68 17.28 29.96
CA ASP A 782 5.89 18.01 31.21
C ASP A 782 5.03 19.28 31.27
N VAL A 783 4.96 20.04 30.18
CA VAL A 783 4.12 21.24 30.09
C VAL A 783 2.63 20.88 30.18
N ILE A 784 2.18 19.83 29.50
CA ILE A 784 0.81 19.33 29.60
C ILE A 784 0.47 18.97 31.04
N GLN A 785 1.34 18.21 31.72
CA GLN A 785 1.14 17.81 33.11
C GLN A 785 1.05 19.03 34.03
N ASN A 786 1.97 19.98 33.89
CA ASN A 786 2.01 21.19 34.72
C ASN A 786 0.71 22.01 34.60
N VAL A 787 0.20 22.21 33.38
CA VAL A 787 -1.07 22.94 33.15
C VAL A 787 -2.26 22.15 33.74
N TYR A 788 -2.28 20.83 33.55
CA TYR A 788 -3.32 19.97 34.10
C TYR A 788 -3.37 20.04 35.64
N GLU A 789 -2.22 19.91 36.31
CA GLU A 789 -2.13 19.98 37.77
C GLU A 789 -2.59 21.34 38.32
N GLN A 790 -2.33 22.44 37.60
CA GLN A 790 -2.84 23.75 37.97
C GLN A 790 -4.37 23.80 37.90
N LEU A 791 -4.97 23.24 36.85
CA LEU A 791 -6.42 23.18 36.70
C LEU A 791 -7.10 22.29 37.76
N VAL A 792 -6.44 21.21 38.18
CA VAL A 792 -6.90 20.38 39.30
C VAL A 792 -6.81 21.14 40.62
N LYS A 793 -5.70 21.83 40.90
CA LYS A 793 -5.53 22.66 42.11
C LYS A 793 -6.55 23.79 42.18
N GLN A 794 -6.96 24.35 41.04
CA GLN A 794 -8.01 25.37 40.93
C GLN A 794 -9.44 24.80 41.05
N GLY A 795 -9.62 23.49 41.09
CA GLY A 795 -10.94 22.84 41.12
C GLY A 795 -11.71 22.90 39.80
N ILE A 796 -11.07 23.30 38.70
CA ILE A 796 -11.68 23.33 37.36
C ILE A 796 -11.81 21.90 36.80
N ILE A 797 -10.80 21.06 37.07
CA ILE A 797 -10.83 19.63 36.79
C ILE A 797 -11.00 18.88 38.11
N VAL A 798 -12.01 18.02 38.17
CA VAL A 798 -12.20 17.05 39.24
C VAL A 798 -12.09 15.66 38.61
N PRO A 799 -10.96 14.95 38.79
CA PRO A 799 -10.74 13.66 38.16
C PRO A 799 -11.81 12.65 38.59
N ALA A 800 -12.43 11.99 37.62
CA ALA A 800 -13.42 10.94 37.89
C ALA A 800 -12.75 9.65 38.41
N PRO A 801 -13.42 8.87 39.26
CA PRO A 801 -12.97 7.53 39.62
C PRO A 801 -12.83 6.62 38.39
N GLU A 802 -11.76 5.84 38.33
CA GLU A 802 -11.51 4.92 37.21
C GLU A 802 -12.45 3.70 37.29
N VAL A 803 -13.10 3.36 36.18
CA VAL A 803 -14.04 2.22 36.09
C VAL A 803 -13.49 1.18 35.12
N PRO A 804 -13.17 -0.06 35.58
CA PRO A 804 -12.59 -1.11 34.74
C PRO A 804 -13.46 -1.42 33.51
N PRO A 805 -12.90 -1.39 32.27
CA PRO A 805 -13.66 -1.63 31.05
C PRO A 805 -14.16 -3.07 30.95
N PRO A 806 -15.23 -3.33 30.18
CA PRO A 806 -15.59 -4.68 29.78
C PRO A 806 -14.41 -5.41 29.11
N THR A 807 -14.24 -6.69 29.42
CA THR A 807 -13.18 -7.51 28.83
C THR A 807 -13.61 -8.05 27.48
N VAL A 808 -12.76 -7.93 26.47
CA VAL A 808 -12.92 -8.59 25.15
C VAL A 808 -11.98 -9.79 25.11
N PRO A 809 -12.42 -10.97 24.65
CA PRO A 809 -11.54 -12.12 24.48
C PRO A 809 -10.37 -11.81 23.55
N MET A 810 -9.21 -12.41 23.80
CA MET A 810 -8.07 -12.28 22.90
C MET A 810 -8.34 -13.04 21.59
N ASP A 811 -8.02 -12.42 20.46
CA ASP A 811 -8.11 -13.07 19.16
C ASP A 811 -7.26 -14.35 19.09
N TYR A 812 -7.84 -15.41 18.52
CA TYR A 812 -7.15 -16.70 18.36
C TYR A 812 -5.82 -16.57 17.59
N SER A 813 -5.79 -15.78 16.52
CA SER A 813 -4.57 -15.57 15.74
C SER A 813 -3.47 -14.92 16.57
N TRP A 814 -3.83 -13.97 17.43
CA TRP A 814 -2.89 -13.26 18.28
C TRP A 814 -2.37 -14.14 19.42
N ALA A 815 -3.26 -14.87 20.09
CA ALA A 815 -2.89 -15.82 21.13
C ALA A 815 -1.96 -16.93 20.59
N ARG A 816 -2.20 -17.38 19.36
CA ARG A 816 -1.33 -18.36 18.68
C ARG A 816 0.03 -17.76 18.31
N GLU A 817 0.08 -16.53 17.81
CA GLU A 817 1.32 -15.84 17.44
C GLU A 817 2.22 -15.58 18.65
N LEU A 818 1.62 -15.27 19.81
CA LEU A 818 2.31 -15.13 21.08
C LEU A 818 2.67 -16.47 21.76
N GLY A 819 2.24 -17.61 21.20
CA GLY A 819 2.48 -18.94 21.78
C GLY A 819 1.70 -19.22 23.07
N LEU A 820 0.66 -18.43 23.39
CA LEU A 820 -0.17 -18.60 24.58
C LEU A 820 -1.10 -19.81 24.49
N ILE A 821 -1.46 -20.20 23.26
CA ILE A 821 -2.32 -21.34 22.98
C ILE A 821 -1.71 -22.24 21.90
N ARG A 822 -2.08 -23.52 21.95
CA ARG A 822 -1.77 -24.49 20.89
C ARG A 822 -3.07 -25.09 20.36
N LYS A 823 -3.17 -25.21 19.04
CA LYS A 823 -4.25 -25.95 18.37
C LYS A 823 -3.61 -27.02 17.48
N PRO A 824 -3.94 -28.31 17.65
CA PRO A 824 -3.43 -29.35 16.77
C PRO A 824 -3.88 -29.08 15.33
N ALA A 825 -2.99 -29.32 14.37
CA ALA A 825 -3.34 -29.23 12.95
C ALA A 825 -4.31 -30.36 12.60
N SER A 826 -5.41 -30.02 11.92
CA SER A 826 -6.41 -31.02 11.49
C SER A 826 -6.00 -31.76 10.21
N PHE A 827 -5.03 -31.23 9.48
CA PHE A 827 -4.56 -31.75 8.20
C PHE A 827 -3.05 -31.83 8.17
N MET A 828 -2.53 -32.81 7.43
CA MET A 828 -1.13 -32.96 7.08
C MET A 828 -1.01 -33.02 5.55
N THR A 829 -0.04 -32.29 5.00
CA THR A 829 0.33 -32.32 3.58
C THR A 829 1.85 -32.33 3.47
N SER A 830 2.39 -33.01 2.46
CA SER A 830 3.82 -33.16 2.24
C SER A 830 4.26 -32.90 0.78
N ILE A 831 3.31 -32.66 -0.14
CA ILE A 831 3.61 -32.60 -1.58
C ILE A 831 3.88 -31.19 -2.09
N CYS A 832 3.31 -30.16 -1.43
CA CYS A 832 3.34 -28.79 -1.89
C CYS A 832 3.26 -27.82 -0.70
N ASP A 833 4.00 -26.72 -0.77
CA ASP A 833 3.86 -25.57 0.13
C ASP A 833 3.78 -24.27 -0.69
N GLU A 834 2.62 -23.62 -0.62
CA GLU A 834 2.30 -22.38 -1.33
C GLU A 834 2.38 -21.14 -0.44
N ARG A 835 2.71 -21.29 0.84
CA ARG A 835 2.64 -20.19 1.83
C ARG A 835 3.91 -19.32 1.84
N GLY A 836 4.99 -19.81 1.25
CA GLY A 836 6.28 -19.13 1.18
C GLY A 836 6.32 -17.98 0.16
N GLN A 837 7.50 -17.39 -0.03
CA GLN A 837 7.72 -16.39 -1.10
C GLN A 837 7.58 -16.99 -2.50
N GLU A 838 7.80 -18.30 -2.60
CA GLU A 838 7.72 -19.07 -3.83
C GLU A 838 6.96 -20.39 -3.57
N LEU A 839 6.29 -20.90 -4.60
CA LEU A 839 5.65 -22.21 -4.60
C LEU A 839 6.71 -23.32 -4.55
N ILE A 840 6.54 -24.28 -3.65
CA ILE A 840 7.49 -25.39 -3.46
C ILE A 840 6.79 -26.72 -3.75
N TYR A 841 7.36 -27.53 -4.65
CA TYR A 841 6.94 -28.92 -4.91
C TYR A 841 7.92 -29.89 -4.25
N ALA A 842 7.46 -30.60 -3.22
CA ALA A 842 8.25 -31.57 -2.45
C ALA A 842 9.68 -31.06 -2.09
N GLY A 843 9.76 -29.82 -1.60
CA GLY A 843 11.03 -29.19 -1.22
C GLY A 843 11.79 -28.48 -2.36
N MET A 844 11.37 -28.65 -3.62
CA MET A 844 11.95 -27.94 -4.77
C MET A 844 11.16 -26.67 -5.11
N PRO A 845 11.76 -25.48 -5.06
CA PRO A 845 11.10 -24.25 -5.50
C PRO A 845 10.70 -24.29 -6.98
N ILE A 846 9.60 -23.62 -7.36
CA ILE A 846 9.11 -23.65 -8.75
C ILE A 846 10.11 -23.04 -9.74
N SER A 847 10.90 -22.04 -9.35
CA SER A 847 12.01 -21.48 -10.12
C SER A 847 13.03 -22.57 -10.49
N ASP A 848 13.44 -23.38 -9.51
CA ASP A 848 14.35 -24.50 -9.69
C ASP A 848 13.78 -25.57 -10.63
N VAL A 849 12.49 -25.89 -10.51
CA VAL A 849 11.78 -26.83 -11.40
C VAL A 849 11.89 -26.38 -12.86
N LEU A 850 11.70 -25.08 -13.12
CA LEU A 850 11.77 -24.49 -14.46
C LEU A 850 13.22 -24.36 -14.96
N GLN A 851 14.13 -23.86 -14.12
CA GLN A 851 15.54 -23.66 -14.48
C GLN A 851 16.25 -24.99 -14.81
N LYS A 852 15.94 -26.05 -14.07
CA LYS A 852 16.49 -27.39 -14.29
C LYS A 852 15.77 -28.16 -15.40
N ASN A 853 14.77 -27.54 -16.05
CA ASN A 853 13.97 -28.11 -17.13
C ASN A 853 13.44 -29.53 -16.80
N VAL A 854 12.88 -29.66 -15.60
CA VAL A 854 12.47 -30.94 -14.99
C VAL A 854 11.32 -31.64 -15.74
N GLY A 855 10.54 -30.89 -16.52
CA GLY A 855 9.46 -31.40 -17.36
C GLY A 855 8.22 -31.87 -16.58
N ILE A 856 7.17 -32.27 -17.30
CA ILE A 856 5.92 -32.75 -16.67
C ILE A 856 6.17 -34.06 -15.93
N GLY A 857 7.01 -34.94 -16.48
CA GLY A 857 7.40 -36.18 -15.81
C GLY A 857 8.07 -35.94 -14.46
N GLY A 858 8.95 -34.93 -14.37
CA GLY A 858 9.60 -34.61 -13.11
C GLY A 858 8.71 -33.84 -12.12
N VAL A 859 7.72 -33.07 -12.59
CA VAL A 859 6.69 -32.51 -11.69
C VAL A 859 5.81 -33.61 -11.11
N ILE A 860 5.41 -34.60 -11.91
CA ILE A 860 4.72 -35.81 -11.43
C ILE A 860 5.59 -36.52 -10.39
N SER A 861 6.89 -36.64 -10.68
CA SER A 861 7.86 -37.23 -9.77
C SER A 861 7.85 -36.55 -8.39
N LEU A 862 7.92 -35.22 -8.36
CA LEU A 862 7.92 -34.45 -7.12
C LEU A 862 6.56 -34.53 -6.40
N LEU A 863 5.44 -34.39 -7.10
CA LEU A 863 4.13 -34.32 -6.44
C LEU A 863 3.62 -35.69 -5.97
N TRP A 864 3.80 -36.75 -6.77
CA TRP A 864 3.27 -38.06 -6.43
C TRP A 864 4.22 -38.88 -5.56
N PHE A 865 5.53 -38.73 -5.78
CA PHE A 865 6.55 -39.55 -5.12
C PHE A 865 7.48 -38.76 -4.19
N GLN A 866 7.31 -37.43 -4.09
CA GLN A 866 8.15 -36.54 -3.27
C GLN A 866 9.66 -36.67 -3.54
N ARG A 867 10.04 -37.04 -4.76
CA ARG A 867 11.44 -37.27 -5.16
C ARG A 867 11.69 -36.67 -6.53
N CYS A 868 12.92 -36.23 -6.78
CA CYS A 868 13.38 -35.89 -8.12
C CYS A 868 13.94 -37.16 -8.76
N LEU A 869 13.11 -37.88 -9.53
CA LEU A 869 13.50 -39.13 -10.16
C LEU A 869 14.47 -38.90 -11.33
N PRO A 870 15.25 -39.93 -11.71
CA PRO A 870 16.16 -39.84 -12.85
C PRO A 870 15.46 -39.38 -14.15
N PRO A 871 16.15 -38.66 -15.05
CA PRO A 871 15.54 -38.13 -16.28
C PRO A 871 14.84 -39.19 -17.15
N TYR A 872 15.35 -40.42 -17.19
CA TYR A 872 14.72 -41.51 -17.95
C TYR A 872 13.37 -41.95 -17.34
N CYS A 873 13.20 -41.87 -16.01
CA CYS A 873 11.93 -42.12 -15.34
C CYS A 873 10.92 -41.01 -15.67
N CYS A 874 11.35 -39.75 -15.59
CA CYS A 874 10.54 -38.61 -15.97
C CYS A 874 10.09 -38.73 -17.44
N LYS A 875 11.02 -39.11 -18.33
CA LYS A 875 10.69 -39.32 -19.74
C LYS A 875 9.74 -40.49 -19.95
N PHE A 876 9.90 -41.57 -19.19
CA PHE A 876 8.97 -42.70 -19.21
C PHE A 876 7.55 -42.28 -18.82
N PHE A 877 7.37 -41.47 -17.78
CA PHE A 877 6.04 -40.94 -17.42
C PHE A 877 5.41 -40.14 -18.56
N GLU A 878 6.17 -39.23 -19.18
CA GLU A 878 5.69 -38.46 -20.32
C GLU A 878 5.27 -39.37 -21.48
N MET A 879 6.06 -40.41 -21.76
CA MET A 879 5.73 -41.41 -22.77
C MET A 879 4.43 -42.15 -22.44
N CYS A 880 4.25 -42.58 -21.19
CA CYS A 880 3.03 -43.22 -20.72
C CYS A 880 1.81 -42.30 -20.89
N LEU A 881 1.93 -41.01 -20.57
CA LEU A 881 0.85 -40.03 -20.78
C LEU A 881 0.50 -39.88 -22.26
N MET A 882 1.50 -39.82 -23.14
CA MET A 882 1.29 -39.69 -24.58
C MET A 882 0.57 -40.89 -25.19
N VAL A 883 0.97 -42.12 -24.82
CA VAL A 883 0.36 -43.34 -25.41
C VAL A 883 -1.02 -43.66 -24.81
N THR A 884 -1.33 -43.13 -23.62
CA THR A 884 -2.65 -43.29 -22.98
C THR A 884 -3.59 -42.12 -23.21
N ALA A 885 -3.14 -41.06 -23.90
CA ALA A 885 -3.86 -39.80 -24.07
C ALA A 885 -5.28 -39.98 -24.61
N ASP A 886 -5.44 -40.75 -25.68
CA ASP A 886 -6.75 -41.08 -26.24
C ASP A 886 -6.76 -42.44 -26.98
N HIS A 887 -7.96 -42.98 -27.24
CA HIS A 887 -8.16 -44.20 -28.02
C HIS A 887 -9.51 -44.19 -28.76
N GLY A 888 -9.95 -42.99 -29.18
CA GLY A 888 -11.15 -42.77 -29.95
C GLY A 888 -12.44 -42.71 -29.14
N PRO A 889 -13.54 -42.26 -29.77
CA PRO A 889 -14.78 -41.88 -29.08
C PRO A 889 -15.65 -43.06 -28.62
N ALA A 890 -15.29 -44.29 -29.01
CA ALA A 890 -16.10 -45.49 -28.75
C ALA A 890 -15.87 -46.10 -27.37
N VAL A 891 -14.79 -45.73 -26.68
CA VAL A 891 -14.54 -46.22 -25.32
C VAL A 891 -15.48 -45.55 -24.32
N SER A 892 -15.87 -46.27 -23.27
CA SER A 892 -16.90 -45.86 -22.31
C SER A 892 -16.72 -44.42 -21.81
N GLY A 893 -15.51 -44.03 -21.42
CA GLY A 893 -15.28 -42.67 -20.91
C GLY A 893 -15.32 -41.58 -21.97
N ALA A 894 -14.84 -41.84 -23.19
CA ALA A 894 -14.93 -40.88 -24.28
C ALA A 894 -16.38 -40.68 -24.71
N HIS A 895 -17.14 -41.77 -24.82
CA HIS A 895 -18.57 -41.73 -25.12
C HIS A 895 -19.35 -40.93 -24.08
N ASN A 896 -19.16 -41.21 -22.78
CA ASN A 896 -19.80 -40.45 -21.71
C ASN A 896 -19.45 -38.96 -21.75
N THR A 897 -18.17 -38.63 -22.00
CA THR A 897 -17.73 -37.24 -22.15
C THR A 897 -18.45 -36.54 -23.30
N ILE A 898 -18.56 -37.22 -24.44
CA ILE A 898 -19.24 -36.70 -25.64
C ILE A 898 -20.74 -36.50 -25.38
N VAL A 899 -21.41 -37.49 -24.79
CA VAL A 899 -22.85 -37.40 -24.46
C VAL A 899 -23.11 -36.24 -23.49
N CYS A 900 -22.28 -36.10 -22.45
CA CYS A 900 -22.38 -35.01 -21.47
C CYS A 900 -22.13 -33.63 -22.11
N ALA A 901 -21.12 -33.53 -22.99
CA ALA A 901 -20.83 -32.30 -23.74
C ALA A 901 -21.99 -31.90 -24.66
N ARG A 902 -22.57 -32.88 -25.37
CA ARG A 902 -23.75 -32.72 -26.23
C ARG A 902 -25.01 -32.36 -25.44
N ALA A 903 -25.08 -32.74 -24.16
CA ALA A 903 -26.13 -32.30 -23.23
C ALA A 903 -25.97 -30.85 -22.74
N GLY A 904 -24.99 -30.10 -23.29
CA GLY A 904 -24.79 -28.69 -22.97
C GLY A 904 -24.05 -28.44 -21.66
N LYS A 905 -23.40 -29.46 -21.09
CA LYS A 905 -22.63 -29.34 -19.86
C LYS A 905 -21.27 -28.67 -20.10
N ASP A 906 -20.67 -28.16 -19.02
CA ASP A 906 -19.35 -27.56 -19.03
C ASP A 906 -18.22 -28.61 -19.15
N LEU A 907 -17.00 -28.14 -19.35
CA LEU A 907 -15.80 -28.97 -19.52
C LEU A 907 -15.58 -29.91 -18.35
N VAL A 908 -15.71 -29.43 -17.12
CA VAL A 908 -15.43 -30.22 -15.91
C VAL A 908 -16.49 -31.30 -15.75
N SER A 909 -17.77 -30.94 -15.84
CA SER A 909 -18.87 -31.91 -15.78
C SER A 909 -18.74 -33.00 -16.85
N SER A 910 -18.34 -32.63 -18.07
CA SER A 910 -18.20 -33.56 -19.19
C SER A 910 -17.00 -34.48 -19.01
N LEU A 911 -15.85 -33.92 -18.65
CA LEU A 911 -14.64 -34.68 -18.33
C LEU A 911 -14.90 -35.68 -17.19
N VAL A 912 -15.46 -35.23 -16.07
CA VAL A 912 -15.73 -36.07 -14.89
C VAL A 912 -16.72 -37.18 -15.24
N SER A 913 -17.75 -36.91 -16.05
CA SER A 913 -18.67 -37.94 -16.53
C SER A 913 -17.96 -39.08 -17.28
N GLY A 914 -16.93 -38.75 -18.06
CA GLY A 914 -16.06 -39.74 -18.69
C GLY A 914 -15.10 -40.42 -17.72
N LEU A 915 -14.43 -39.65 -16.85
CA LEU A 915 -13.46 -40.18 -15.90
C LEU A 915 -14.07 -41.16 -14.88
N LEU A 916 -15.34 -40.95 -14.48
CA LEU A 916 -16.06 -41.86 -13.58
C LEU A 916 -16.32 -43.26 -14.19
N THR A 917 -16.07 -43.44 -15.49
CA THR A 917 -16.09 -44.78 -16.12
C THR A 917 -14.77 -45.53 -15.95
N ILE A 918 -13.68 -44.83 -15.57
CA ILE A 918 -12.38 -45.43 -15.37
C ILE A 918 -12.39 -46.22 -14.05
N GLY A 919 -12.05 -47.50 -14.12
CA GLY A 919 -12.08 -48.46 -13.02
C GLY A 919 -11.79 -49.87 -13.54
N ASP A 920 -12.35 -50.90 -12.91
CA ASP A 920 -11.94 -52.30 -13.15
C ASP A 920 -12.07 -52.75 -14.62
N ARG A 921 -13.16 -52.39 -15.31
CA ARG A 921 -13.42 -52.84 -16.69
C ARG A 921 -12.83 -51.92 -17.76
N PHE A 922 -12.65 -50.64 -17.47
CA PHE A 922 -12.11 -49.64 -18.40
C PHE A 922 -10.98 -48.88 -17.69
N GLY A 923 -9.73 -49.09 -18.13
CA GLY A 923 -8.54 -48.45 -17.54
C GLY A 923 -7.88 -49.20 -16.38
N GLY A 924 -8.54 -50.18 -15.76
CA GLY A 924 -7.98 -51.00 -14.68
C GLY A 924 -6.98 -52.09 -15.10
N ALA A 925 -6.74 -52.25 -16.41
CA ALA A 925 -5.85 -53.29 -16.93
C ALA A 925 -4.38 -53.07 -16.55
N LEU A 926 -3.94 -51.81 -16.39
CA LEU A 926 -2.57 -51.48 -15.99
C LEU A 926 -2.28 -51.99 -14.56
N ASP A 927 -3.12 -51.63 -13.60
CA ASP A 927 -2.96 -52.06 -12.21
C ASP A 927 -3.15 -53.58 -12.04
N GLY A 928 -4.14 -54.15 -12.74
CA GLY A 928 -4.36 -55.60 -12.75
C GLY A 928 -3.18 -56.39 -13.30
N ALA A 929 -2.54 -55.91 -14.38
CA ALA A 929 -1.33 -56.52 -14.91
C ALA A 929 -0.13 -56.34 -13.96
N ALA A 930 0.07 -55.15 -13.40
CA ALA A 930 1.17 -54.84 -12.50
C ALA A 930 1.16 -55.79 -11.28
N LYS A 931 0.00 -55.94 -10.64
CA LYS A 931 -0.19 -56.84 -9.49
C LYS A 931 0.03 -58.30 -9.86
N MET A 932 -0.61 -58.75 -10.94
CA MET A 932 -0.58 -60.17 -11.34
C MET A 932 0.82 -60.66 -11.74
N PHE A 933 1.56 -59.86 -12.52
CA PHE A 933 2.94 -60.20 -12.87
C PHE A 933 3.88 -60.10 -11.67
N SER A 934 3.76 -59.05 -10.85
CA SER A 934 4.61 -58.88 -9.65
C SER A 934 4.43 -60.04 -8.69
N GLU A 935 3.18 -60.42 -8.36
CA GLU A 935 2.92 -61.55 -7.46
C GLU A 935 3.49 -62.88 -7.96
N ALA A 936 3.41 -63.14 -9.26
CA ALA A 936 3.94 -64.38 -9.84
C ALA A 936 5.47 -64.41 -9.81
N TYR A 937 6.09 -63.27 -10.15
CA TYR A 937 7.54 -63.11 -10.13
C TYR A 937 8.11 -63.18 -8.70
N ASP A 938 7.49 -62.49 -7.75
CA ASP A 938 7.94 -62.41 -6.35
C ASP A 938 7.80 -63.76 -5.61
N LYS A 939 6.85 -64.61 -6.04
CA LYS A 939 6.71 -65.99 -5.56
C LYS A 939 7.72 -66.96 -6.19
N GLY A 940 8.54 -66.49 -7.13
CA GLY A 940 9.51 -67.32 -7.86
C GLY A 940 8.87 -68.34 -8.79
N MET A 941 7.62 -68.13 -9.24
CA MET A 941 6.98 -69.04 -10.19
C MET A 941 7.69 -68.97 -11.54
N HIS A 942 7.85 -70.12 -12.20
CA HIS A 942 8.37 -70.12 -13.58
C HIS A 942 7.29 -69.59 -14.55
N PRO A 943 7.62 -68.86 -15.65
CA PRO A 943 6.61 -68.33 -16.58
C PRO A 943 5.58 -69.35 -17.09
N ALA A 944 6.01 -70.59 -17.36
CA ALA A 944 5.12 -71.68 -17.78
C ALA A 944 4.19 -72.16 -16.65
N GLU A 945 4.68 -72.18 -15.41
CA GLU A 945 3.90 -72.50 -14.21
C GLU A 945 2.84 -71.44 -13.98
N PHE A 946 3.19 -70.16 -14.08
CA PHE A 946 2.25 -69.05 -13.98
C PHE A 946 1.13 -69.11 -15.03
N VAL A 947 1.47 -69.35 -16.31
CA VAL A 947 0.47 -69.50 -17.38
C VAL A 947 -0.50 -70.67 -17.10
N ASN A 948 0.01 -71.80 -16.61
CA ASN A 948 -0.82 -72.96 -16.27
C ASN A 948 -1.66 -72.72 -15.02
N HIS A 949 -1.11 -72.05 -14.01
CA HIS A 949 -1.81 -71.67 -12.79
C HIS A 949 -3.03 -70.78 -13.08
N MET A 950 -2.84 -69.76 -13.94
CA MET A 950 -3.94 -68.88 -14.36
C MET A 950 -5.01 -69.62 -15.14
N ARG A 951 -4.61 -70.53 -16.04
CA ARG A 951 -5.54 -71.41 -16.76
C ARG A 951 -6.35 -72.28 -15.80
N ASN A 952 -5.70 -72.90 -14.81
CA ASN A 952 -6.37 -73.77 -13.83
C ASN A 952 -7.35 -73.01 -12.95
N LYS A 953 -7.08 -71.73 -12.67
CA LYS A 953 -8.01 -70.82 -12.00
C LYS A 953 -9.15 -70.30 -12.89
N GLY A 954 -9.15 -70.62 -14.19
CA GLY A 954 -10.11 -70.07 -15.14
C GLY A 954 -9.98 -68.56 -15.36
N GLN A 955 -8.80 -68.00 -15.11
CA GLN A 955 -8.53 -66.56 -15.22
C GLN A 955 -7.61 -66.26 -16.41
N LEU A 956 -7.93 -65.19 -17.15
CA LEU A 956 -7.05 -64.68 -18.19
C LEU A 956 -5.90 -63.87 -17.57
N ILE A 957 -4.75 -63.86 -18.23
CA ILE A 957 -3.59 -63.07 -17.80
C ILE A 957 -3.82 -61.62 -18.21
N MET A 958 -3.89 -60.73 -17.22
CA MET A 958 -4.05 -59.29 -17.46
C MET A 958 -2.82 -58.73 -18.16
N GLY A 959 -3.02 -57.86 -19.15
CA GLY A 959 -1.93 -57.33 -19.98
C GLY A 959 -1.53 -58.24 -21.16
N ILE A 960 -2.12 -59.43 -21.32
CA ILE A 960 -1.90 -60.31 -22.46
C ILE A 960 -3.13 -60.37 -23.37
N GLY A 961 -2.92 -60.18 -24.67
CA GLY A 961 -3.93 -60.31 -25.71
C GLY A 961 -4.27 -59.01 -26.40
N HIS A 962 -4.51 -59.10 -27.71
CA HIS A 962 -4.97 -58.00 -28.53
C HIS A 962 -6.04 -58.47 -29.55
N ARG A 963 -6.97 -57.59 -29.90
CA ARG A 963 -8.05 -57.88 -30.87
C ARG A 963 -7.55 -58.07 -32.31
N VAL A 964 -6.69 -57.16 -32.79
CA VAL A 964 -6.17 -57.13 -34.17
C VAL A 964 -4.66 -57.43 -34.30
N LYS A 965 -3.82 -56.87 -33.42
CA LYS A 965 -2.36 -57.04 -33.44
C LYS A 965 -1.93 -58.45 -33.02
N SER A 966 -0.78 -58.88 -33.53
CA SER A 966 -0.21 -60.21 -33.33
C SER A 966 1.31 -60.15 -33.33
N ILE A 967 1.97 -61.28 -33.07
CA ILE A 967 3.45 -61.37 -33.10
C ILE A 967 4.05 -60.94 -34.45
N ASN A 968 3.32 -61.15 -35.56
CA ASN A 968 3.74 -60.75 -36.91
C ASN A 968 3.30 -59.33 -37.30
N ASN A 969 2.40 -58.72 -36.54
CA ASN A 969 1.90 -57.35 -36.72
C ASN A 969 1.89 -56.64 -35.35
N PRO A 970 3.05 -56.18 -34.87
CA PRO A 970 3.20 -55.68 -33.51
C PRO A 970 2.43 -54.37 -33.28
N ASP A 971 1.97 -54.16 -32.04
CA ASP A 971 1.49 -52.85 -31.60
C ASP A 971 2.69 -51.89 -31.49
N GLN A 972 2.64 -50.78 -32.23
CA GLN A 972 3.73 -49.80 -32.26
C GLN A 972 3.91 -49.11 -30.91
N ARG A 973 2.85 -48.93 -30.12
CA ARG A 973 2.96 -48.34 -28.77
C ARG A 973 3.75 -49.24 -27.84
N VAL A 974 3.46 -50.54 -27.88
CA VAL A 974 4.21 -51.59 -27.16
C VAL A 974 5.67 -51.58 -27.59
N LYS A 975 5.93 -51.56 -28.91
CA LYS A 975 7.30 -51.55 -29.44
C LYS A 975 8.10 -50.34 -28.93
N ILE A 976 7.56 -49.13 -29.06
CA ILE A 976 8.23 -47.87 -28.67
C ILE A 976 8.50 -47.84 -27.16
N VAL A 977 7.52 -48.17 -26.32
CA VAL A 977 7.71 -48.17 -24.85
C VAL A 977 8.72 -49.25 -24.44
N LYS A 978 8.61 -50.45 -25.01
CA LYS A 978 9.53 -51.56 -24.71
C LYS A 978 10.97 -51.24 -25.09
N GLU A 979 11.20 -50.71 -26.28
CA GLU A 979 12.54 -50.34 -26.76
C GLU A 979 13.16 -49.24 -25.88
N PHE A 980 12.36 -48.25 -25.49
CA PHE A 980 12.82 -47.21 -24.56
C PHE A 980 13.22 -47.80 -23.21
N VAL A 981 12.35 -48.61 -22.59
CA VAL A 981 12.59 -49.21 -21.27
C VAL A 981 13.84 -50.11 -21.30
N MET A 982 13.95 -51.00 -22.29
CA MET A 982 15.09 -51.91 -22.42
C MET A 982 16.42 -51.19 -22.67
N SER A 983 16.40 -50.00 -23.28
CA SER A 983 17.61 -49.25 -23.58
C SER A 983 18.06 -48.33 -22.44
N ASN A 984 17.14 -47.88 -21.58
CA ASN A 984 17.41 -46.81 -20.62
C ASN A 984 17.31 -47.25 -19.15
N PHE A 985 16.58 -48.32 -18.84
CA PHE A 985 16.42 -48.75 -17.46
C PHE A 985 17.62 -49.58 -17.00
N PRO A 986 18.07 -49.40 -15.74
CA PRO A 986 19.22 -50.15 -15.22
C PRO A 986 18.93 -51.65 -15.07
N ALA A 987 17.68 -52.02 -14.75
CA ALA A 987 17.22 -53.41 -14.69
C ALA A 987 15.72 -53.50 -15.02
N THR A 988 15.34 -54.57 -15.70
CA THR A 988 13.96 -54.83 -16.17
C THR A 988 13.50 -56.28 -15.91
N PRO A 989 13.70 -56.83 -14.70
CA PRO A 989 13.43 -58.24 -14.41
C PRO A 989 11.96 -58.63 -14.63
N LEU A 990 11.02 -57.76 -14.26
CA LEU A 990 9.59 -58.07 -14.38
C LEU A 990 9.11 -57.99 -15.83
N LEU A 991 9.57 -57.00 -16.59
CA LEU A 991 9.28 -56.90 -18.01
C LEU A 991 9.90 -58.08 -18.77
N GLN A 992 11.12 -58.52 -18.43
CA GLN A 992 11.73 -59.71 -19.03
C GLN A 992 10.91 -60.98 -18.72
N TYR A 993 10.45 -61.13 -17.47
CA TYR A 993 9.55 -62.21 -17.07
C TYR A 993 8.24 -62.19 -17.88
N ALA A 994 7.63 -61.01 -18.07
CA ALA A 994 6.41 -60.85 -18.86
C ALA A 994 6.62 -61.18 -20.36
N LEU A 995 7.80 -60.90 -20.92
CA LEU A 995 8.15 -61.27 -22.30
C LEU A 995 8.34 -62.79 -22.46
N GLU A 996 8.85 -63.50 -21.45
CA GLU A 996 8.88 -64.97 -21.46
C GLU A 996 7.46 -65.55 -21.38
N VAL A 997 6.58 -64.96 -20.57
CA VAL A 997 5.16 -65.30 -20.55
C VAL A 997 4.52 -65.08 -21.94
N GLU A 998 4.82 -63.97 -22.61
CA GLU A 998 4.35 -63.67 -23.97
C GLU A 998 4.77 -64.74 -24.98
N LYS A 999 6.01 -65.23 -24.94
CA LYS A 999 6.47 -66.31 -25.84
C LYS A 999 5.61 -67.57 -25.67
N ILE A 1000 5.27 -67.91 -24.44
CA ILE A 1000 4.44 -69.07 -24.13
C ILE A 1000 3.00 -68.84 -24.61
N THR A 1001 2.42 -67.66 -24.40
CA THR A 1001 1.04 -67.39 -24.82
C THR A 1001 0.89 -67.23 -26.33
N THR A 1002 1.86 -66.61 -27.01
CA THR A 1002 1.85 -66.44 -28.47
C THR A 1002 2.04 -67.76 -29.21
N SER A 1003 2.77 -68.73 -28.62
CA SER A 1003 2.84 -70.10 -29.14
C SER A 1003 1.47 -70.81 -29.18
N LYS A 1004 0.53 -70.40 -28.31
CA LYS A 1004 -0.85 -70.91 -28.30
C LYS A 1004 -1.73 -70.20 -29.32
N LYS A 1005 -1.69 -68.86 -29.35
CA LYS A 1005 -2.39 -68.04 -30.34
C LYS A 1005 -1.56 -66.79 -30.68
N PRO A 1006 -1.33 -66.48 -31.97
CA PRO A 1006 -0.45 -65.38 -32.37
C PRO A 1006 -0.86 -63.98 -31.87
N ASN A 1007 -2.12 -63.78 -31.49
CA ASN A 1007 -2.64 -62.50 -30.99
C ASN A 1007 -2.60 -62.37 -29.46
N LEU A 1008 -2.10 -63.38 -28.73
CA LEU A 1008 -1.87 -63.32 -27.28
C LEU A 1008 -0.52 -62.68 -26.94
N ILE A 1009 -0.29 -61.50 -27.53
CA ILE A 1009 0.90 -60.65 -27.30
C ILE A 1009 0.77 -59.83 -26.01
N LEU A 1010 1.88 -59.36 -25.47
CA LEU A 1010 1.89 -58.37 -24.39
C LEU A 1010 1.36 -57.04 -24.93
N ASN A 1011 0.26 -56.55 -24.35
CA ASN A 1011 -0.39 -55.32 -24.79
C ASN A 1011 0.23 -54.08 -24.13
N VAL A 1012 -0.22 -52.88 -24.56
CA VAL A 1012 0.36 -51.61 -24.06
C VAL A 1012 0.18 -51.45 -22.56
N ASP A 1013 -0.96 -51.88 -22.01
CA ASP A 1013 -1.24 -51.84 -20.57
C ASP A 1013 -0.28 -52.76 -19.80
N GLY A 1014 -0.01 -53.96 -20.31
CA GLY A 1014 0.91 -54.93 -19.73
C GLY A 1014 2.38 -54.49 -19.76
N VAL A 1015 2.83 -53.87 -20.87
CA VAL A 1015 4.19 -53.32 -20.97
C VAL A 1015 4.38 -52.15 -20.01
N ILE A 1016 3.44 -51.19 -19.99
CA ILE A 1016 3.52 -50.04 -19.07
C ILE A 1016 3.49 -50.53 -17.62
N ALA A 1017 2.64 -51.51 -17.31
CA ALA A 1017 2.54 -52.09 -15.98
C ALA A 1017 3.85 -52.70 -15.48
N CYS A 1018 4.43 -53.62 -16.24
CA CYS A 1018 5.67 -54.28 -15.83
C CYS A 1018 6.84 -53.28 -15.78
N ALA A 1019 6.92 -52.38 -16.77
CA ALA A 1019 7.94 -51.34 -16.79
C ALA A 1019 7.79 -50.34 -15.63
N PHE A 1020 6.59 -49.94 -15.25
CA PHE A 1020 6.37 -49.02 -14.13
C PHE A 1020 6.80 -49.66 -12.79
N VAL A 1021 6.54 -50.96 -12.59
CA VAL A 1021 7.03 -51.68 -11.41
C VAL A 1021 8.56 -51.82 -11.45
N ASP A 1022 9.15 -52.18 -12.59
CA ASP A 1022 10.61 -52.23 -12.75
C ASP A 1022 11.25 -50.86 -12.49
N MET A 1023 10.61 -49.77 -12.93
CA MET A 1023 11.07 -48.42 -12.66
C MET A 1023 11.09 -48.15 -11.16
N LEU A 1024 9.98 -48.39 -10.43
CA LEU A 1024 9.92 -48.16 -8.99
C LEU A 1024 10.95 -49.00 -8.24
N ARG A 1025 11.11 -50.27 -8.59
CA ARG A 1025 12.02 -51.19 -7.89
C ARG A 1025 13.50 -50.92 -8.18
N ASN A 1026 13.84 -50.46 -9.39
CA ASN A 1026 15.22 -50.45 -9.86
C ASN A 1026 15.79 -49.06 -10.18
N CYS A 1027 15.02 -47.96 -10.03
CA CYS A 1027 15.55 -46.62 -10.30
C CYS A 1027 16.50 -46.06 -9.23
N GLY A 1028 16.70 -46.78 -8.13
CA GLY A 1028 17.54 -46.37 -7.00
C GLY A 1028 16.88 -45.34 -6.07
N SER A 1029 15.64 -44.93 -6.36
CA SER A 1029 14.94 -43.89 -5.62
C SER A 1029 13.81 -44.43 -4.75
N PHE A 1030 13.62 -45.73 -4.58
CA PHE A 1030 12.62 -46.30 -3.67
C PHE A 1030 13.16 -47.55 -2.99
N THR A 1031 12.76 -47.78 -1.75
CA THR A 1031 12.87 -49.08 -1.10
C THR A 1031 11.87 -50.07 -1.69
N SER A 1032 12.05 -51.37 -1.45
CA SER A 1032 11.11 -52.39 -1.92
C SER A 1032 9.71 -52.20 -1.31
N GLU A 1033 9.66 -51.78 -0.05
CA GLU A 1033 8.42 -51.47 0.66
C GLU A 1033 7.70 -50.26 0.03
N GLU A 1034 8.41 -49.15 -0.21
CA GLU A 1034 7.84 -47.96 -0.85
C GLU A 1034 7.37 -48.25 -2.28
N ALA A 1035 8.16 -48.98 -3.06
CA ALA A 1035 7.78 -49.36 -4.42
C ALA A 1035 6.50 -50.20 -4.42
N GLN A 1036 6.38 -51.16 -3.48
CA GLN A 1036 5.19 -51.98 -3.34
C GLN A 1036 3.98 -51.17 -2.86
N GLU A 1037 4.17 -50.23 -1.94
CA GLU A 1037 3.13 -49.33 -1.47
C GLU A 1037 2.55 -48.49 -2.62
N TYR A 1038 3.38 -47.88 -3.46
CA TYR A 1038 2.93 -47.09 -4.61
C TYR A 1038 2.14 -47.92 -5.64
N VAL A 1039 2.49 -49.18 -5.83
CA VAL A 1039 1.71 -50.12 -6.65
C VAL A 1039 0.36 -50.41 -5.98
N ASN A 1040 0.37 -50.69 -4.67
CA ASN A 1040 -0.85 -51.05 -3.93
C ASN A 1040 -1.88 -49.91 -3.87
N ILE A 1041 -1.45 -48.67 -3.66
CA ILE A 1041 -2.32 -47.49 -3.64
C ILE A 1041 -2.78 -47.05 -5.04
N GLY A 1042 -2.30 -47.71 -6.10
CA GLY A 1042 -2.77 -47.52 -7.47
C GLY A 1042 -2.12 -46.35 -8.22
N ALA A 1043 -0.87 -46.01 -7.92
CA ALA A 1043 -0.17 -44.90 -8.60
C ALA A 1043 -0.15 -45.04 -10.13
N ILE A 1044 -0.18 -46.28 -10.65
CA ILE A 1044 -0.24 -46.55 -12.09
C ILE A 1044 -1.60 -46.20 -12.71
N ASN A 1045 -2.70 -46.37 -11.98
CA ASN A 1045 -4.03 -45.95 -12.44
C ASN A 1045 -4.09 -44.43 -12.59
N SER A 1046 -3.39 -43.69 -11.71
CA SER A 1046 -3.28 -42.24 -11.81
C SER A 1046 -2.64 -41.81 -13.15
N LEU A 1047 -1.65 -42.53 -13.68
CA LEU A 1047 -1.08 -42.25 -15.01
C LEU A 1047 -2.11 -42.43 -16.12
N PHE A 1048 -2.92 -43.48 -16.06
CA PHE A 1048 -3.96 -43.69 -17.06
C PHE A 1048 -5.04 -42.61 -16.99
N VAL A 1049 -5.50 -42.26 -15.78
CA VAL A 1049 -6.48 -41.18 -15.56
C VAL A 1049 -5.95 -39.84 -16.05
N LEU A 1050 -4.71 -39.47 -15.69
CA LEU A 1050 -4.09 -38.22 -16.10
C LEU A 1050 -3.87 -38.17 -17.62
N GLY A 1051 -3.35 -39.24 -18.22
CA GLY A 1051 -3.18 -39.31 -19.67
C GLY A 1051 -4.52 -39.22 -20.39
N ARG A 1052 -5.49 -40.07 -20.03
CA ARG A 1052 -6.81 -40.14 -20.66
C ARG A 1052 -7.64 -38.85 -20.57
N SER A 1053 -7.41 -38.05 -19.53
CA SER A 1053 -8.04 -36.73 -19.38
C SER A 1053 -7.73 -35.82 -20.57
N ILE A 1054 -6.54 -35.93 -21.18
CA ILE A 1054 -6.15 -35.17 -22.38
C ILE A 1054 -7.12 -35.45 -23.53
N GLY A 1055 -7.37 -36.72 -23.83
CA GLY A 1055 -8.29 -37.14 -24.89
C GLY A 1055 -9.74 -36.74 -24.61
N PHE A 1056 -10.20 -36.88 -23.37
CA PHE A 1056 -11.58 -36.52 -22.99
C PHE A 1056 -11.82 -35.01 -23.10
N ILE A 1057 -10.87 -34.18 -22.68
CA ILE A 1057 -10.92 -32.73 -22.92
C ILE A 1057 -10.94 -32.44 -24.43
N GLY A 1058 -10.12 -33.15 -25.22
CA GLY A 1058 -10.13 -33.09 -26.67
C GLY A 1058 -11.51 -33.36 -27.27
N HIS A 1059 -12.19 -34.43 -26.81
CA HIS A 1059 -13.55 -34.75 -27.24
C HIS A 1059 -14.57 -33.70 -26.80
N TYR A 1060 -14.50 -33.17 -25.59
CA TYR A 1060 -15.37 -32.06 -25.17
C TYR A 1060 -15.24 -30.86 -26.12
N MET A 1061 -14.00 -30.41 -26.35
CA MET A 1061 -13.71 -29.28 -27.24
C MET A 1061 -14.18 -29.55 -28.67
N ASP A 1062 -13.98 -30.78 -29.15
CA ASP A 1062 -14.43 -31.19 -30.47
C ASP A 1062 -15.96 -31.12 -30.60
N GLN A 1063 -16.72 -31.65 -29.64
CA GLN A 1063 -18.19 -31.59 -29.67
C GLN A 1063 -18.73 -30.15 -29.60
N ARG A 1064 -18.09 -29.28 -28.80
CA ARG A 1064 -18.43 -27.85 -28.74
C ARG A 1064 -18.14 -27.15 -30.07
N ARG A 1065 -16.99 -27.43 -30.68
CA ARG A 1065 -16.60 -26.90 -31.99
C ARG A 1065 -17.52 -27.39 -33.11
N LEU A 1066 -17.92 -28.66 -33.09
CA LEU A 1066 -18.84 -29.29 -34.04
C LEU A 1066 -20.31 -28.87 -33.82
N LYS A 1067 -20.61 -28.09 -32.76
CA LYS A 1067 -21.96 -27.64 -32.41
C LYS A 1067 -22.98 -28.78 -32.36
N GLN A 1068 -22.56 -29.94 -31.86
CA GLN A 1068 -23.40 -31.13 -31.80
C GLN A 1068 -24.55 -30.93 -30.80
N GLY A 1069 -25.78 -31.20 -31.25
CA GLY A 1069 -26.99 -31.10 -30.41
C GLY A 1069 -27.12 -32.28 -29.44
N LEU A 1070 -28.14 -32.22 -28.57
CA LEU A 1070 -28.43 -33.24 -27.55
C LEU A 1070 -28.45 -34.65 -28.15
N TYR A 1071 -27.77 -35.58 -27.47
CA TYR A 1071 -27.82 -37.00 -27.83
C TYR A 1071 -28.99 -37.67 -27.12
N ARG A 1072 -29.80 -38.42 -27.87
CA ARG A 1072 -30.80 -39.36 -27.36
C ARG A 1072 -30.52 -40.71 -27.99
N HIS A 1073 -30.39 -41.74 -27.15
CA HIS A 1073 -30.09 -43.07 -27.63
C HIS A 1073 -31.28 -43.62 -28.46
N PRO A 1074 -31.04 -44.20 -29.64
CA PRO A 1074 -32.09 -44.81 -30.46
C PRO A 1074 -32.86 -45.91 -29.70
N TRP A 1075 -34.15 -46.06 -30.00
CA TRP A 1075 -35.00 -47.05 -29.31
C TRP A 1075 -34.80 -48.48 -29.80
N ASP A 1076 -34.37 -48.66 -31.04
CA ASP A 1076 -34.06 -49.94 -31.66
C ASP A 1076 -32.80 -50.61 -31.07
N ASP A 1077 -31.92 -49.84 -30.44
CA ASP A 1077 -30.73 -50.33 -29.71
C ASP A 1077 -31.02 -50.64 -28.22
N ILE A 1078 -32.29 -50.53 -27.78
CA ILE A 1078 -32.74 -50.79 -26.41
C ILE A 1078 -33.76 -51.92 -26.39
N SER A 1079 -33.44 -53.02 -25.69
CA SER A 1079 -34.41 -54.08 -25.41
C SER A 1079 -35.29 -53.72 -24.21
N TYR A 1080 -36.52 -53.27 -24.48
CA TYR A 1080 -37.51 -52.94 -23.46
C TYR A 1080 -38.22 -54.20 -22.95
N VAL A 1081 -37.57 -54.95 -22.06
CA VAL A 1081 -38.18 -56.09 -21.34
C VAL A 1081 -38.92 -55.56 -20.10
N LEU A 1082 -40.01 -54.84 -20.33
CA LEU A 1082 -40.82 -54.29 -19.24
C LEU A 1082 -41.67 -55.40 -18.62
N PRO A 1083 -41.80 -55.46 -17.28
CA PRO A 1083 -42.78 -56.35 -16.65
C PRO A 1083 -44.18 -55.96 -17.13
N GLU A 1084 -45.03 -56.95 -17.42
CA GLU A 1084 -46.43 -56.71 -17.78
C GLU A 1084 -47.08 -55.87 -16.66
N GLN A 1085 -47.78 -54.79 -17.03
CA GLN A 1085 -48.68 -54.14 -16.08
C GLN A 1085 -49.64 -55.22 -15.57
N TYR A 1086 -49.80 -55.34 -14.26
CA TYR A 1086 -50.91 -56.09 -13.66
C TYR A 1086 -52.22 -55.45 -14.12
N ASN A 1087 -52.69 -55.81 -15.32
CA ASN A 1087 -54.03 -55.56 -15.80
C ASN A 1087 -54.96 -56.54 -15.09
N GLY A 1088 -55.40 -56.16 -13.90
CA GLY A 1088 -56.65 -56.65 -13.36
C GLY A 1088 -57.83 -55.89 -13.98
N GLY A 1089 -58.45 -56.48 -15.01
CA GLY A 1089 -59.81 -56.19 -15.51
C GLY A 1089 -59.96 -54.96 -16.41
N ASN A 1090 -60.55 -55.05 -17.61
CA ASN A 1090 -61.45 -56.05 -18.20
C ASN A 1090 -61.16 -56.30 -19.68
#